data_AF-A0A174P9W4-F1
#
_entry.id   AF-A0A174P9W4-F1
#
_cell.length_a   1.000
_cell.length_b   1.000
_cell.length_c   1.000
_cell.angle_alpha   90.00
_cell.angle_beta   90.00
_cell.angle_gamma   90.00
#
_symmetry.space_group_name_H-M   'P 1'
#
loop_
_entity.id
_entity.type
_entity.pdbx_description
1 polymer ?
#
loop_
_entity_poly.entity_id
_entity_poly.type
_entity_poly.pdbx_seq_one_letter_code
_entity_poly.pdbx_strand_id
1 'polypeptide(L)'
;MKKKLISVLLGITLVVSNCSYVGAVDIGDSAVEVPDFSDEVQEDELFSDGSEEVPETEDETVHPAATTEKVKVGIKGSYLAASQAVLDRINEIRREAYEEGVQDPRDPSKKLTMADYVPLKWSSDLEYIARIRSAEASVRREHIRPCNMWPYSIYAPGGTTSYAENLAWNSANDMLYGINQWYGEKNDWVNQTGRVTGHYESLITPEYQYIAVSSFLNDETGRNTTSAEFCMDGQMGSKGESMSSVSGTTVQTIDVDKAQISAEIVLSDTSLEEGKTANATFKLIYKKGNSICYPVDSVQWLSADDSIVSVDQNGKLTTKKAGNTTITLKIGDISAQKDVTVKAVQPTAAPKPTSTPKPTATPKPTATPKPTVTPKPTATPKPTATPKPTATPKPTATPKPTATPKPTATPKPTATPKPTATPKPTSTPKPSTEKKGTCGEYLDWDFGNGVLTISGSGEMYNFAKFVDSETGKVTIEHPNPWEDFSWEIKEINVKDGVTSVGLAAFADFKNLNRVTLGNSVKIIGCDAFANDSRLTEFTAGSSLEEIYADAFYGVSLKELILPSTIKTIADFALIKMPKLEKIKMTDNTGVYQTIDGILYKKGNSGYELVTYPSGRIGEYEIPDYVTKIDTKAISESQITRIVIPGTVKEIESDSFSHNYKLKTVVIEKGITTIPEWCFAMCKSLESVTIPEGVETIGKYAFIDADSLKSVTLPSTVKSVADSSFNPGITIIRTTPKPTATPKPTATPKPTATPKPTATPKPTGTPKPTATPKPTDTPKPTDTPNPIGPTKAPEPTQAPVKKPKNTTSLKTKSRRKKTLVVSWKPSKSVSGYQVQYSLKKNMKKPKTTTAGKKATEITFKNLRSNKNYYIRIRTYKTVNGKRYYSGWSKVKKVKVK
;
A
#
# COMPACT_ATOMS: atom_id res chain seq x y z
N MET A 1 39.79 -25.60 -22.05
CA MET A 1 40.48 -25.10 -20.82
C MET A 1 39.40 -24.41 -19.95
N LYS A 2 39.30 -24.52 -18.61
CA LYS A 2 40.21 -24.09 -17.51
C LYS A 2 40.57 -22.60 -17.65
N LYS A 3 40.30 -21.66 -16.73
CA LYS A 3 39.78 -21.65 -15.31
C LYS A 3 38.80 -20.46 -15.16
N LYS A 4 37.66 -20.57 -14.46
CA LYS A 4 37.45 -20.27 -13.01
C LYS A 4 38.05 -18.95 -12.49
N LEU A 5 37.19 -18.08 -11.95
CA LEU A 5 37.13 -17.86 -10.49
C LEU A 5 35.70 -17.52 -10.02
N ILE A 6 35.47 -17.61 -8.70
CA ILE A 6 34.22 -17.26 -7.99
C ILE A 6 34.63 -16.62 -6.66
N SER A 7 34.02 -15.50 -6.30
CA SER A 7 34.09 -14.90 -4.95
C SER A 7 32.72 -14.38 -4.54
N VAL A 8 32.34 -14.57 -3.28
CA VAL A 8 31.11 -14.08 -2.65
C VAL A 8 31.43 -13.81 -1.17
N LEU A 9 30.90 -12.73 -0.58
CA LEU A 9 30.45 -12.56 0.82
C LEU A 9 30.75 -11.17 1.41
N LEU A 10 29.74 -10.64 2.12
CA LEU A 10 29.80 -9.78 3.32
C LEU A 10 30.53 -8.42 3.29
N GLY A 11 29.90 -7.42 3.93
CA GLY A 11 30.62 -6.31 4.55
C GLY A 11 29.87 -4.98 4.58
N ILE A 12 29.25 -4.64 5.71
CA ILE A 12 28.93 -3.24 6.04
C ILE A 12 30.21 -2.58 6.55
N THR A 13 30.53 -1.35 6.13
CA THR A 13 30.98 -0.18 6.95
C THR A 13 31.47 0.95 6.03
N LEU A 14 31.24 2.22 6.40
CA LEU A 14 31.78 3.40 5.72
C LEU A 14 33.28 3.57 5.98
N VAL A 15 34.07 3.95 4.97
CA VAL A 15 35.23 4.85 5.11
C VAL A 15 35.31 5.76 3.88
N VAL A 16 35.57 7.05 4.08
CA VAL A 16 35.88 8.03 3.03
C VAL A 16 37.39 8.07 2.80
N SER A 17 37.86 8.12 1.55
CA SER A 17 39.24 8.54 1.25
C SER A 17 39.36 9.11 -0.17
N ASN A 18 40.19 10.14 -0.32
CA ASN A 18 40.47 10.86 -1.56
C ASN A 18 41.60 10.21 -2.39
N CYS A 19 41.87 10.85 -3.54
CA CYS A 19 43.10 10.84 -4.36
C CYS A 19 43.23 9.75 -5.45
N SER A 20 43.96 9.97 -6.56
CA SER A 20 44.27 11.22 -7.31
C SER A 20 45.02 10.92 -8.62
N TYR A 21 44.59 11.56 -9.71
CA TYR A 21 45.41 12.07 -10.83
C TYR A 21 46.21 11.11 -11.75
N VAL A 22 46.78 11.70 -12.82
CA VAL A 22 47.59 11.13 -13.93
C VAL A 22 46.79 10.23 -14.89
N GLY A 23 46.81 10.44 -16.22
CA GLY A 23 47.42 11.49 -17.05
C GLY A 23 47.27 11.16 -18.54
N ALA A 24 47.25 12.15 -19.45
CA ALA A 24 46.90 11.96 -20.86
C ALA A 24 48.08 12.12 -21.83
N VAL A 25 48.15 11.21 -22.83
CA VAL A 25 48.85 11.26 -24.14
C VAL A 25 48.07 10.23 -25.00
N ASP A 26 47.22 10.60 -25.97
CA ASP A 26 47.47 11.19 -27.30
C ASP A 26 47.95 10.17 -28.38
N ILE A 27 47.39 10.28 -29.59
CA ILE A 27 47.89 9.92 -30.94
C ILE A 27 46.74 10.11 -31.97
N GLY A 28 46.92 11.07 -32.89
CA GLY A 28 46.81 10.83 -34.34
C GLY A 28 45.47 11.02 -35.06
N ASP A 29 45.33 12.12 -35.79
CA ASP A 29 44.40 12.28 -36.93
C ASP A 29 44.73 11.34 -38.10
N SER A 30 43.72 11.02 -38.92
CA SER A 30 43.84 10.77 -40.37
C SER A 30 42.47 10.88 -41.04
N ALA A 31 42.34 11.78 -42.02
CA ALA A 31 41.16 11.90 -42.89
C ALA A 31 41.29 11.01 -44.14
N VAL A 32 40.21 10.84 -44.90
CA VAL A 32 40.20 10.88 -46.38
C VAL A 32 38.75 10.94 -46.92
N GLU A 33 38.50 12.01 -47.68
CA GLU A 33 37.63 12.21 -48.85
C GLU A 33 36.21 11.59 -49.00
N VAL A 34 35.31 12.45 -49.49
CA VAL A 34 34.03 12.12 -50.15
C VAL A 34 34.30 11.78 -51.62
N PRO A 35 33.33 11.14 -52.32
CA PRO A 35 32.80 11.85 -53.48
C PRO A 35 31.27 11.89 -53.55
N ASP A 36 30.80 12.94 -54.23
CA ASP A 36 29.41 13.22 -54.55
C ASP A 36 28.97 12.49 -55.85
N PHE A 37 27.66 12.31 -56.04
CA PHE A 37 27.05 11.93 -57.32
C PHE A 37 25.59 12.40 -57.37
N SER A 38 25.30 13.27 -58.34
CA SER A 38 23.99 13.90 -58.54
C SER A 38 23.18 13.26 -59.68
N ASP A 39 22.07 13.92 -60.01
CA ASP A 39 21.28 13.84 -61.24
C ASP A 39 20.16 12.78 -61.32
N GLU A 40 18.94 13.28 -61.11
CA GLU A 40 17.72 13.14 -61.94
C GLU A 40 17.27 11.78 -62.50
N VAL A 41 15.94 11.53 -62.45
CA VAL A 41 15.05 11.62 -63.64
C VAL A 41 13.57 11.55 -63.25
N GLN A 42 12.86 12.62 -63.60
CA GLN A 42 11.43 12.79 -63.97
C GLN A 42 10.27 12.08 -63.24
N GLU A 43 9.26 12.90 -62.95
CA GLU A 43 7.85 12.54 -62.77
C GLU A 43 7.15 12.36 -64.13
N ASP A 44 5.98 11.72 -64.14
CA ASP A 44 4.96 11.85 -65.20
C ASP A 44 3.58 11.91 -64.51
N GLU A 45 2.79 12.95 -64.82
CA GLU A 45 1.43 13.16 -64.27
C GLU A 45 0.35 12.37 -65.04
N LEU A 46 -0.89 12.31 -64.51
CA LEU A 46 -2.07 12.75 -65.29
C LEU A 46 -3.37 12.91 -64.47
N PHE A 47 -3.76 14.19 -64.22
CA PHE A 47 -5.13 14.80 -64.27
C PHE A 47 -6.35 14.11 -63.58
N SER A 48 -7.06 14.77 -62.64
CA SER A 48 -8.21 15.74 -62.84
C SER A 48 -9.57 15.03 -62.92
N ASP A 49 -10.71 15.48 -62.39
CA ASP A 49 -11.18 16.68 -61.62
C ASP A 49 -12.34 16.24 -60.68
N GLY A 50 -13.02 17.02 -59.82
CA GLY A 50 -12.93 18.44 -59.38
C GLY A 50 -14.19 18.85 -58.57
N SER A 51 -14.22 20.07 -58.01
CA SER A 51 -15.28 20.67 -57.12
C SER A 51 -15.41 20.03 -55.72
N GLU A 52 -15.71 20.75 -54.63
CA GLU A 52 -16.03 22.18 -54.42
C GLU A 52 -15.60 22.64 -53.00
N GLU A 53 -15.41 23.94 -52.75
CA GLU A 53 -14.93 24.51 -51.46
C GLU A 53 -16.06 24.82 -50.45
N VAL A 54 -15.85 24.50 -49.16
CA VAL A 54 -16.23 25.34 -47.99
C VAL A 54 -15.21 25.06 -46.86
N PRO A 55 -14.65 26.06 -46.16
CA PRO A 55 -13.55 25.84 -45.21
C PRO A 55 -13.99 25.58 -43.76
N GLU A 56 -13.17 24.82 -43.03
CA GLU A 56 -13.06 24.95 -41.57
C GLU A 56 -11.76 25.70 -41.21
N THR A 57 -11.84 26.57 -40.22
CA THR A 57 -10.80 27.58 -39.93
C THR A 57 -9.66 27.05 -39.06
N GLU A 58 -8.45 27.51 -39.35
CA GLU A 58 -7.24 27.30 -38.56
C GLU A 58 -7.43 27.65 -37.06
N ASP A 59 -7.00 26.74 -36.19
CA ASP A 59 -6.15 27.09 -35.05
C ASP A 59 -4.98 26.09 -35.02
N GLU A 60 -4.14 26.14 -36.07
CA GLU A 60 -2.80 25.54 -35.99
C GLU A 60 -2.01 26.29 -34.92
N THR A 61 -2.03 25.77 -33.70
CA THR A 61 -1.18 26.29 -32.63
C THR A 61 0.28 26.07 -32.99
N VAL A 62 0.93 27.07 -33.61
CA VAL A 62 2.31 27.03 -34.11
C VAL A 62 3.26 26.59 -33.01
N HIS A 63 3.61 25.29 -33.02
CA HIS A 63 4.39 24.68 -31.96
C HIS A 63 5.89 24.99 -32.15
N PRO A 64 6.59 25.44 -31.08
CA PRO A 64 7.94 25.97 -31.23
C PRO A 64 8.95 24.87 -31.61
N ALA A 65 9.71 25.12 -32.68
CA ALA A 65 10.91 24.35 -33.04
C ALA A 65 12.01 24.54 -31.99
N ALA A 66 11.90 23.79 -30.88
CA ALA A 66 12.67 24.01 -29.67
C ALA A 66 14.15 23.56 -29.78
N THR A 67 14.99 24.46 -30.30
CA THR A 67 16.47 24.43 -30.21
C THR A 67 16.99 24.72 -28.80
N THR A 68 16.18 24.49 -27.75
CA THR A 68 16.49 24.78 -26.36
C THR A 68 17.57 23.86 -25.81
N GLU A 69 18.55 24.43 -25.11
CA GLU A 69 19.56 23.69 -24.35
C GLU A 69 18.88 22.88 -23.22
N LYS A 70 19.26 21.61 -23.05
CA LYS A 70 18.60 20.66 -22.14
C LYS A 70 19.54 20.24 -21.02
N VAL A 71 19.03 20.16 -19.80
CA VAL A 71 19.73 19.64 -18.62
C VAL A 71 18.96 18.46 -18.02
N LYS A 72 19.68 17.57 -17.35
CA LYS A 72 19.07 16.41 -16.66
C LYS A 72 18.90 16.70 -15.18
N VAL A 73 17.70 16.47 -14.66
CA VAL A 73 17.39 16.58 -13.24
C VAL A 73 16.59 15.39 -12.76
N GLY A 74 16.69 15.09 -11.47
CA GLY A 74 15.94 14.02 -10.83
C GLY A 74 14.65 14.54 -10.21
N ILE A 75 13.53 13.87 -10.45
CA ILE A 75 12.29 14.03 -9.68
C ILE A 75 12.21 12.88 -8.67
N LYS A 76 12.03 13.19 -7.40
CA LYS A 76 11.88 12.17 -6.34
C LYS A 76 10.42 11.74 -6.23
N GLY A 77 10.20 10.45 -6.15
CA GLY A 77 8.87 9.86 -6.14
C GLY A 77 8.92 8.34 -6.08
N SER A 78 7.76 7.70 -6.14
CA SER A 78 7.62 6.26 -5.97
C SER A 78 6.82 5.64 -7.13
N TYR A 79 7.39 4.61 -7.77
CA TYR A 79 6.68 3.85 -8.82
C TYR A 79 5.83 2.72 -8.22
N LEU A 80 4.67 2.48 -8.82
CA LEU A 80 3.96 1.21 -8.66
C LEU A 80 4.60 0.10 -9.51
N ALA A 81 4.42 -1.16 -9.10
CA ALA A 81 4.84 -2.30 -9.91
C ALA A 81 3.84 -2.52 -11.05
N ALA A 82 4.35 -2.74 -12.27
CA ALA A 82 3.51 -3.22 -13.36
C ALA A 82 2.90 -4.59 -12.99
N SER A 83 1.65 -4.82 -13.37
CA SER A 83 0.92 -6.04 -13.02
C SER A 83 0.05 -6.54 -14.15
N GLN A 84 -0.15 -7.86 -14.22
CA GLN A 84 -0.99 -8.47 -15.26
C GLN A 84 -2.44 -7.94 -15.22
N ALA A 85 -2.97 -7.66 -14.02
CA ALA A 85 -4.34 -7.13 -13.85
C ALA A 85 -4.58 -5.78 -14.55
N VAL A 86 -3.54 -4.97 -14.72
CA VAL A 86 -3.59 -3.71 -15.48
C VAL A 86 -3.77 -3.98 -16.97
N LEU A 87 -2.99 -4.89 -17.54
CA LEU A 87 -3.12 -5.29 -18.94
C LEU A 87 -4.42 -6.08 -19.18
N ASP A 88 -4.86 -6.87 -18.21
CA ASP A 88 -6.13 -7.61 -18.27
C ASP A 88 -7.32 -6.65 -18.32
N ARG A 89 -7.39 -5.61 -17.45
CA ARG A 89 -8.48 -4.61 -17.48
C ARG A 89 -8.46 -3.77 -18.78
N ILE A 90 -7.29 -3.42 -19.29
CA ILE A 90 -7.18 -2.69 -20.58
C ILE A 90 -7.67 -3.56 -21.74
N ASN A 91 -7.35 -4.85 -21.75
CA ASN A 91 -7.86 -5.78 -22.76
C ASN A 91 -9.34 -6.11 -22.58
N GLU A 92 -9.87 -6.06 -21.36
CA GLU A 92 -11.30 -6.13 -21.07
C GLU A 92 -12.03 -4.92 -21.68
N ILE A 93 -11.58 -3.69 -21.38
CA ILE A 93 -12.12 -2.43 -21.97
C ILE A 93 -12.12 -2.48 -23.51
N ARG A 94 -10.99 -2.88 -24.10
CA ARG A 94 -10.85 -3.03 -25.56
C ARG A 94 -11.80 -4.09 -26.11
N ARG A 95 -12.01 -5.19 -25.38
CA ARG A 95 -12.92 -6.27 -25.77
C ARG A 95 -14.39 -5.86 -25.70
N GLU A 96 -14.79 -5.12 -24.65
CA GLU A 96 -16.13 -4.55 -24.52
C GLU A 96 -16.51 -3.74 -25.77
N ALA A 97 -15.63 -2.86 -26.24
CA ALA A 97 -15.87 -2.01 -27.41
C ALA A 97 -16.07 -2.82 -28.72
N TYR A 98 -15.37 -3.94 -28.86
CA TYR A 98 -15.49 -4.86 -30.01
C TYR A 98 -16.71 -5.81 -29.90
N GLU A 99 -17.22 -6.06 -28.69
CA GLU A 99 -18.48 -6.80 -28.46
C GLU A 99 -19.72 -5.91 -28.62
N GLU A 100 -19.63 -4.64 -28.23
CA GLU A 100 -20.71 -3.64 -28.34
C GLU A 100 -20.85 -3.06 -29.76
N GLY A 101 -19.84 -3.22 -30.63
CA GLY A 101 -19.84 -2.66 -31.98
C GLY A 101 -19.62 -1.15 -32.02
N VAL A 102 -18.71 -0.66 -31.16
CA VAL A 102 -18.34 0.76 -31.07
C VAL A 102 -17.72 1.24 -32.39
N GLN A 103 -17.79 2.55 -32.66
CA GLN A 103 -17.13 3.16 -33.82
C GLN A 103 -15.61 2.98 -33.76
N ASP A 104 -14.99 2.65 -34.90
CA ASP A 104 -13.53 2.61 -35.04
C ASP A 104 -12.96 4.06 -35.00
N PRO A 105 -12.03 4.40 -34.09
CA PRO A 105 -11.45 5.75 -34.01
C PRO A 105 -10.66 6.19 -35.25
N ARG A 106 -10.34 5.26 -36.15
CA ARG A 106 -9.63 5.56 -37.41
C ARG A 106 -10.53 5.55 -38.64
N ASP A 107 -11.77 5.08 -38.50
CA ASP A 107 -12.70 4.94 -39.63
C ASP A 107 -14.15 5.20 -39.18
N PRO A 108 -14.69 6.42 -39.40
CA PRO A 108 -16.08 6.74 -39.07
C PRO A 108 -17.12 5.99 -39.94
N SER A 109 -16.70 5.23 -40.96
CA SER A 109 -17.59 4.32 -41.70
C SER A 109 -17.66 2.91 -41.08
N LYS A 110 -16.67 2.52 -40.26
CA LYS A 110 -16.50 1.14 -39.77
C LYS A 110 -16.81 0.98 -38.27
N LYS A 111 -17.61 -0.05 -37.95
CA LYS A 111 -17.76 -0.54 -36.57
C LYS A 111 -16.69 -1.57 -36.24
N LEU A 112 -16.18 -1.53 -35.01
CA LEU A 112 -15.34 -2.59 -34.44
C LEU A 112 -16.13 -3.90 -34.36
N THR A 113 -15.49 -5.04 -34.65
CA THR A 113 -16.16 -6.36 -34.58
C THR A 113 -15.25 -7.42 -33.98
N MET A 114 -15.80 -8.37 -33.23
CA MET A 114 -15.04 -9.47 -32.62
C MET A 114 -14.27 -10.38 -33.61
N ALA A 115 -14.45 -10.24 -34.92
CA ALA A 115 -13.59 -10.88 -35.92
C ALA A 115 -12.21 -10.20 -36.04
N ASP A 116 -12.15 -8.88 -35.81
CA ASP A 116 -10.96 -8.05 -35.87
C ASP A 116 -10.27 -7.90 -34.50
N TYR A 117 -10.81 -8.51 -33.43
CA TYR A 117 -10.33 -8.30 -32.07
C TYR A 117 -8.92 -8.87 -31.84
N VAL A 118 -7.97 -7.98 -31.57
CA VAL A 118 -6.61 -8.32 -31.13
C VAL A 118 -6.35 -7.67 -29.76
N PRO A 119 -5.96 -8.46 -28.73
CA PRO A 119 -5.57 -7.91 -27.45
C PRO A 119 -4.20 -7.21 -27.53
N LEU A 120 -4.08 -6.09 -26.82
CA LEU A 120 -2.83 -5.38 -26.58
C LEU A 120 -1.87 -6.25 -25.76
N LYS A 121 -0.58 -6.15 -26.07
CA LYS A 121 0.51 -6.86 -25.39
C LYS A 121 1.36 -5.86 -24.59
N TRP A 122 1.99 -6.29 -23.49
CA TRP A 122 2.92 -5.40 -22.77
C TRP A 122 4.18 -5.14 -23.61
N SER A 123 4.82 -3.99 -23.40
CA SER A 123 6.14 -3.69 -23.94
C SER A 123 7.05 -3.09 -22.87
N SER A 124 8.21 -3.70 -22.64
CA SER A 124 9.25 -3.18 -21.74
C SER A 124 9.84 -1.85 -22.22
N ASP A 125 9.85 -1.65 -23.54
CA ASP A 125 10.29 -0.41 -24.18
C ASP A 125 9.28 0.72 -23.92
N LEU A 126 7.98 0.45 -24.12
CA LEU A 126 6.93 1.42 -23.76
C LEU A 126 6.89 1.65 -22.25
N GLU A 127 7.20 0.65 -21.41
CA GLU A 127 7.24 0.84 -19.96
C GLU A 127 8.37 1.78 -19.52
N TYR A 128 9.50 1.79 -20.24
CA TYR A 128 10.57 2.77 -20.04
C TYR A 128 10.09 4.19 -20.36
N ILE A 129 9.36 4.38 -21.46
CA ILE A 129 8.77 5.68 -21.83
C ILE A 129 7.73 6.11 -20.80
N ALA A 130 6.77 5.23 -20.46
CA ALA A 130 5.68 5.49 -19.53
C ALA A 130 6.17 5.93 -18.15
N ARG A 131 7.28 5.34 -17.69
CA ARG A 131 7.95 5.75 -16.44
C ARG A 131 8.42 7.19 -16.50
N ILE A 132 9.14 7.57 -17.56
CA ILE A 132 9.62 8.94 -17.76
C ILE A 132 8.44 9.91 -17.89
N ARG A 133 7.44 9.60 -18.75
CA ARG A 133 6.25 10.43 -18.97
C ARG A 133 5.44 10.64 -17.68
N SER A 134 5.25 9.61 -16.86
CA SER A 134 4.58 9.72 -15.56
C SER A 134 5.30 10.72 -14.62
N ALA A 135 6.64 10.67 -14.55
CA ALA A 135 7.41 11.61 -13.72
C ALA A 135 7.42 13.03 -14.29
N GLU A 136 7.59 13.18 -15.61
CA GLU A 136 7.53 14.46 -16.33
C GLU A 136 6.17 15.15 -16.16
N ALA A 137 5.07 14.42 -16.36
CA ALA A 137 3.71 14.93 -16.22
C ALA A 137 3.36 15.25 -14.75
N SER A 138 4.01 14.63 -13.76
CA SER A 138 3.82 14.96 -12.33
C SER A 138 4.28 16.38 -11.98
N VAL A 139 5.29 16.92 -12.66
CA VAL A 139 5.84 18.27 -12.43
C VAL A 139 5.34 19.32 -13.43
N ARG A 140 4.97 18.93 -14.66
CA ARG A 140 4.53 19.87 -15.70
C ARG A 140 3.01 19.96 -15.90
N ARG A 141 2.25 18.89 -15.62
CA ARG A 141 0.79 18.80 -15.85
C ARG A 141 0.32 19.15 -17.28
N GLU A 142 1.11 18.79 -18.29
CA GLU A 142 0.78 19.00 -19.71
C GLU A 142 1.18 17.77 -20.54
N HIS A 143 0.54 17.59 -21.71
CA HIS A 143 0.95 16.66 -22.77
C HIS A 143 2.22 17.11 -23.54
N ILE A 144 3.07 17.92 -22.91
CA ILE A 144 4.35 18.40 -23.43
C ILE A 144 5.42 18.06 -22.39
N ARG A 145 6.62 17.67 -22.82
CA ARG A 145 7.73 17.33 -21.93
C ARG A 145 8.32 18.56 -21.23
N PRO A 146 8.87 18.46 -20.00
CA PRO A 146 9.57 19.56 -19.32
C PRO A 146 10.72 20.21 -20.11
N CYS A 147 11.26 19.52 -21.12
CA CYS A 147 12.23 20.04 -22.10
C CYS A 147 11.60 20.71 -23.34
N ASN A 148 10.33 21.12 -23.28
CA ASN A 148 9.58 21.78 -24.37
C ASN A 148 9.50 20.95 -25.68
N MET A 149 9.60 19.62 -25.58
CA MET A 149 9.42 18.68 -26.69
C MET A 149 8.09 17.94 -26.62
N TRP A 150 7.64 17.40 -27.76
CA TRP A 150 6.58 16.41 -27.85
C TRP A 150 6.86 15.14 -27.02
N PRO A 151 5.83 14.45 -26.49
CA PRO A 151 5.97 13.16 -25.79
C PRO A 151 6.76 12.12 -26.60
N TYR A 152 6.40 11.99 -27.88
CA TYR A 152 6.92 11.02 -28.84
C TYR A 152 8.40 11.21 -29.23
N SER A 153 9.10 12.15 -28.57
CA SER A 153 10.55 12.35 -28.66
C SER A 153 11.38 11.41 -27.76
N ILE A 154 10.74 10.63 -26.88
CA ILE A 154 11.44 9.66 -26.02
C ILE A 154 11.59 8.33 -26.77
N TYR A 155 12.82 8.01 -27.16
CA TYR A 155 13.17 6.68 -27.63
C TYR A 155 13.56 5.78 -26.47
N ALA A 156 12.98 4.58 -26.43
CA ALA A 156 13.38 3.51 -25.52
C ALA A 156 14.73 2.89 -25.95
N PRO A 157 15.47 2.21 -25.04
CA PRO A 157 16.76 1.59 -25.39
C PRO A 157 16.69 0.52 -26.48
N GLY A 158 15.51 -0.05 -26.75
CA GLY A 158 15.25 -0.96 -27.87
C GLY A 158 14.84 -0.28 -29.18
N GLY A 159 14.85 1.05 -29.25
CA GLY A 159 14.56 1.84 -30.45
C GLY A 159 13.08 2.22 -30.64
N THR A 160 12.17 1.76 -29.78
CA THR A 160 10.73 2.07 -29.84
C THR A 160 10.45 3.52 -29.43
N THR A 161 9.46 4.18 -30.05
CA THR A 161 8.80 5.39 -29.52
C THR A 161 7.29 5.16 -29.36
N SER A 162 6.63 6.06 -28.63
CA SER A 162 5.18 6.07 -28.39
C SER A 162 4.43 6.77 -29.54
N TYR A 163 3.22 6.29 -29.87
CA TYR A 163 2.36 6.79 -30.96
C TYR A 163 0.98 7.30 -30.49
N ALA A 164 0.70 7.14 -29.19
CA ALA A 164 -0.34 7.84 -28.45
C ALA A 164 0.05 7.79 -26.97
N GLU A 165 -0.28 8.83 -26.21
CA GLU A 165 -0.18 8.82 -24.75
C GLU A 165 -1.53 9.08 -24.10
N ASN A 166 -1.82 8.35 -23.02
CA ASN A 166 -2.89 8.71 -22.08
C ASN A 166 -2.27 9.22 -20.79
N LEU A 167 -2.76 10.33 -20.25
CA LEU A 167 -2.34 10.87 -18.95
C LEU A 167 -3.51 10.89 -17.97
N ALA A 168 -3.27 10.58 -16.69
CA ALA A 168 -4.22 10.78 -15.61
C ALA A 168 -3.52 11.32 -14.37
N TRP A 169 -3.95 12.49 -13.91
CA TRP A 169 -3.54 13.06 -12.62
C TRP A 169 -4.59 12.72 -11.56
N ASN A 170 -4.17 12.07 -10.47
CA ASN A 170 -5.07 11.64 -9.41
C ASN A 170 -4.36 11.56 -8.04
N SER A 171 -5.16 11.38 -6.99
CA SER A 171 -4.68 11.12 -5.62
C SER A 171 -4.54 9.62 -5.30
N ALA A 172 -5.15 8.75 -6.12
CA ALA A 172 -5.14 7.31 -5.91
C ALA A 172 -3.80 6.69 -6.30
N ASN A 173 -3.11 6.06 -5.35
CA ASN A 173 -1.86 5.33 -5.61
C ASN A 173 -2.14 3.93 -6.22
N ASP A 174 -2.89 3.88 -7.32
CA ASP A 174 -3.26 2.68 -8.08
C ASP A 174 -3.30 2.97 -9.59
N MET A 175 -2.64 2.14 -10.41
CA MET A 175 -2.71 2.21 -11.88
C MET A 175 -4.13 1.99 -12.40
N LEU A 176 -4.92 1.11 -11.74
CA LEU A 176 -6.29 0.79 -12.18
C LEU A 176 -7.23 1.99 -12.05
N TYR A 177 -6.94 2.94 -11.15
CA TYR A 177 -7.72 4.16 -11.02
C TYR A 177 -7.57 5.03 -12.27
N GLY A 178 -6.34 5.31 -12.71
CA GLY A 178 -6.07 6.08 -13.94
C GLY A 178 -6.68 5.43 -15.19
N ILE A 179 -6.62 4.10 -15.28
CA ILE A 179 -7.22 3.33 -16.38
C ILE A 179 -8.75 3.45 -16.40
N ASN A 180 -9.38 3.43 -15.23
CA ASN A 180 -10.83 3.61 -15.13
C ASN A 180 -11.26 5.08 -15.32
N GLN A 181 -10.38 6.07 -15.09
CA GLN A 181 -10.62 7.46 -15.52
C GLN A 181 -10.69 7.55 -17.05
N TRP A 182 -9.72 6.99 -17.77
CA TRP A 182 -9.73 6.93 -19.25
C TRP A 182 -10.94 6.16 -19.81
N TYR A 183 -11.39 5.13 -19.11
CA TYR A 183 -12.62 4.40 -19.45
C TYR A 183 -13.90 5.25 -19.28
N GLY A 184 -13.90 6.27 -18.42
CA GLY A 184 -15.04 7.16 -18.20
C GLY A 184 -15.48 7.92 -19.46
N GLU A 185 -14.54 8.19 -20.37
CA GLU A 185 -14.78 8.82 -21.67
C GLU A 185 -15.62 7.95 -22.63
N LYS A 186 -15.81 6.64 -22.36
CA LYS A 186 -16.61 5.72 -23.18
C LYS A 186 -17.99 6.27 -23.53
N ASN A 187 -18.70 6.83 -22.55
CA ASN A 187 -20.06 7.34 -22.77
C ASN A 187 -20.07 8.59 -23.65
N ASP A 188 -19.06 9.44 -23.54
CA ASP A 188 -18.94 10.64 -24.36
C ASP A 188 -18.52 10.30 -25.81
N TRP A 189 -17.70 9.25 -26.01
CA TRP A 189 -17.38 8.71 -27.33
C TRP A 189 -18.56 8.01 -27.99
N VAL A 190 -19.23 7.09 -27.29
CA VAL A 190 -20.33 6.30 -27.85
C VAL A 190 -21.54 7.17 -28.23
N ASN A 191 -21.82 8.22 -27.44
CA ASN A 191 -22.90 9.17 -27.73
C ASN A 191 -22.45 10.40 -28.54
N GLN A 192 -21.17 10.49 -28.93
CA GLN A 192 -20.58 11.59 -29.73
C GLN A 192 -20.90 12.98 -29.14
N THR A 193 -20.68 13.18 -27.85
CA THR A 193 -21.15 14.37 -27.10
C THR A 193 -20.33 15.65 -27.34
N GLY A 194 -19.33 15.61 -28.23
CA GLY A 194 -18.40 16.72 -28.50
C GLY A 194 -17.38 16.98 -27.39
N ARG A 195 -17.25 16.08 -26.41
CA ARG A 195 -16.23 16.13 -25.36
C ARG A 195 -14.95 15.38 -25.77
N VAL A 196 -13.85 15.71 -25.10
CA VAL A 196 -12.53 15.07 -25.30
C VAL A 196 -12.59 13.60 -24.89
N THR A 197 -12.23 12.72 -25.81
CA THR A 197 -12.41 11.25 -25.71
C THR A 197 -11.15 10.44 -26.09
N GLY A 198 -10.04 11.15 -26.33
CA GLY A 198 -8.79 10.61 -26.87
C GLY A 198 -8.13 9.51 -26.04
N HIS A 199 -8.42 9.42 -24.74
CA HIS A 199 -7.90 8.33 -23.92
C HIS A 199 -8.67 7.03 -24.16
N TYR A 200 -9.99 7.09 -24.31
CA TYR A 200 -10.80 5.93 -24.69
C TYR A 200 -10.53 5.49 -26.14
N GLU A 201 -10.42 6.45 -27.07
CA GLU A 201 -10.01 6.19 -28.45
C GLU A 201 -8.69 5.42 -28.53
N SER A 202 -7.66 5.84 -27.80
CA SER A 202 -6.35 5.17 -27.77
C SER A 202 -6.41 3.74 -27.21
N LEU A 203 -7.29 3.47 -26.25
CA LEU A 203 -7.51 2.11 -25.71
C LEU A 203 -8.14 1.17 -26.74
N ILE A 204 -9.05 1.66 -27.58
CA ILE A 204 -9.82 0.84 -28.53
C ILE A 204 -9.25 0.82 -29.96
N THR A 205 -8.41 1.78 -30.34
CA THR A 205 -7.82 1.93 -31.69
C THR A 205 -7.16 0.62 -32.18
N PRO A 206 -7.61 0.03 -33.31
CA PRO A 206 -7.16 -1.31 -33.75
C PRO A 206 -5.67 -1.42 -34.05
N GLU A 207 -5.06 -0.33 -34.55
CA GLU A 207 -3.66 -0.26 -35.00
C GLU A 207 -2.66 -0.52 -33.88
N TYR A 208 -2.98 -0.07 -32.66
CA TYR A 208 -2.12 -0.28 -31.50
C TYR A 208 -2.20 -1.73 -31.05
N GLN A 209 -1.03 -2.37 -30.97
CA GLN A 209 -0.87 -3.79 -30.65
C GLN A 209 0.01 -4.01 -29.41
N TYR A 210 0.71 -2.95 -28.99
CA TYR A 210 1.51 -2.89 -27.78
C TYR A 210 1.12 -1.69 -26.93
N ILE A 211 1.17 -1.90 -25.62
CA ILE A 211 0.97 -0.87 -24.59
C ILE A 211 1.97 -1.07 -23.45
N ALA A 212 2.26 -0.01 -22.71
CA ALA A 212 2.63 -0.16 -21.30
C ALA A 212 2.02 0.97 -20.48
N VAL A 213 1.92 0.75 -19.17
CA VAL A 213 1.40 1.71 -18.20
C VAL A 213 2.41 1.89 -17.07
N SER A 214 2.59 3.11 -16.62
CA SER A 214 3.29 3.40 -15.37
C SER A 214 2.48 4.34 -14.50
N SER A 215 2.87 4.44 -13.22
CA SER A 215 2.29 5.41 -12.30
C SER A 215 3.35 5.85 -11.30
N PHE A 216 3.49 7.16 -11.14
CA PHE A 216 4.52 7.80 -10.32
C PHE A 216 3.87 8.73 -9.30
N LEU A 217 3.99 8.37 -8.02
CA LEU A 217 3.64 9.22 -6.89
C LEU A 217 4.80 10.17 -6.61
N ASN A 218 4.62 11.45 -6.87
CA ASN A 218 5.63 12.50 -6.65
C ASN A 218 5.75 12.81 -5.14
N ASP A 219 6.95 12.61 -4.57
CA ASP A 219 7.19 12.66 -3.12
C ASP A 219 7.01 14.08 -2.50
N GLU A 220 6.94 15.13 -3.33
CA GLU A 220 6.93 16.53 -2.89
C GLU A 220 5.54 17.17 -3.01
N THR A 221 4.83 16.85 -4.09
CA THR A 221 3.46 17.34 -4.33
C THR A 221 2.39 16.39 -3.80
N GLY A 222 2.75 15.15 -3.44
CA GLY A 222 1.82 14.11 -3.01
C GLY A 222 0.88 13.60 -4.12
N ARG A 223 1.10 14.02 -5.37
CA ARG A 223 0.25 13.68 -6.52
C ARG A 223 0.73 12.41 -7.20
N ASN A 224 -0.20 11.52 -7.55
CA ASN A 224 0.08 10.42 -8.47
C ASN A 224 -0.20 10.88 -9.91
N THR A 225 0.61 10.39 -10.84
CA THR A 225 0.37 10.55 -12.28
C THR A 225 0.55 9.20 -12.95
N THR A 226 -0.49 8.73 -13.62
CA THR A 226 -0.49 7.51 -14.44
C THR A 226 -0.29 7.92 -15.90
N SER A 227 0.65 7.28 -16.62
CA SER A 227 0.71 7.37 -18.09
C SER A 227 0.57 5.99 -18.73
N ALA A 228 -0.04 5.95 -19.90
CA ALA A 228 0.01 4.80 -20.80
C ALA A 228 0.55 5.23 -22.17
N GLU A 229 1.38 4.38 -22.76
CA GLU A 229 2.08 4.61 -24.03
C GLU A 229 1.73 3.47 -24.99
N PHE A 230 1.42 3.80 -26.25
CA PHE A 230 0.91 2.86 -27.25
C PHE A 230 1.81 2.76 -28.49
N CYS A 231 1.84 1.59 -29.16
CA CYS A 231 2.59 1.40 -30.41
C CYS A 231 2.01 0.28 -31.30
N MET A 232 2.27 0.39 -32.61
CA MET A 232 1.94 -0.59 -33.65
C MET A 232 3.03 -1.67 -33.75
N ASP A 233 2.69 -2.93 -34.08
CA ASP A 233 3.68 -4.02 -34.19
C ASP A 233 4.77 -3.76 -35.25
N GLY A 234 4.45 -2.99 -36.30
CA GLY A 234 5.41 -2.57 -37.33
C GLY A 234 6.39 -1.46 -36.89
N GLN A 235 6.07 -0.70 -35.83
CA GLN A 235 6.89 0.42 -35.33
C GLN A 235 7.61 0.09 -34.00
N MET A 236 7.39 -1.11 -33.46
CA MET A 236 8.10 -1.63 -32.29
C MET A 236 9.56 -1.98 -32.61
N GLY A 237 10.51 -1.19 -32.11
CA GLY A 237 11.95 -1.49 -32.21
C GLY A 237 12.35 -2.76 -31.45
N SER A 238 11.77 -2.98 -30.26
CA SER A 238 12.03 -4.15 -29.42
C SER A 238 10.74 -4.74 -28.86
N LYS A 239 10.36 -5.92 -29.34
CA LYS A 239 9.14 -6.66 -28.95
C LYS A 239 9.32 -7.41 -27.61
N GLY A 240 9.83 -6.71 -26.60
CA GLY A 240 10.10 -7.24 -25.26
C GLY A 240 8.85 -7.24 -24.38
N GLU A 241 8.14 -8.36 -24.30
CA GLU A 241 6.83 -8.45 -23.62
C GLU A 241 6.92 -8.63 -22.08
N SER A 242 7.98 -8.14 -21.44
CA SER A 242 8.23 -8.33 -19.99
C SER A 242 7.86 -7.11 -19.13
N MET A 243 6.89 -7.28 -18.24
CA MET A 243 6.58 -6.32 -17.16
C MET A 243 7.71 -6.23 -16.13
N SER A 244 8.08 -5.01 -15.73
CA SER A 244 9.08 -4.79 -14.69
C SER A 244 8.53 -4.99 -13.28
N SER A 245 9.33 -5.62 -12.41
CA SER A 245 9.06 -5.70 -10.97
C SER A 245 9.67 -4.53 -10.17
N VAL A 246 10.02 -3.41 -10.83
CA VAL A 246 10.61 -2.23 -10.18
C VAL A 246 9.51 -1.31 -9.65
N SER A 247 9.48 -1.14 -8.33
CA SER A 247 8.49 -0.36 -7.58
C SER A 247 9.08 0.22 -6.29
N GLY A 248 8.44 1.24 -5.73
CA GLY A 248 8.89 1.97 -4.54
C GLY A 248 9.67 3.24 -4.89
N THR A 249 10.20 3.89 -3.87
CA THR A 249 10.84 5.21 -3.96
C THR A 249 12.12 5.19 -4.78
N THR A 250 12.26 6.18 -5.64
CA THR A 250 13.39 6.40 -6.55
C THR A 250 13.61 7.90 -6.77
N VAL A 251 14.65 8.23 -7.53
CA VAL A 251 14.80 9.53 -8.19
C VAL A 251 14.79 9.25 -9.70
N GLN A 252 13.73 9.68 -10.39
CA GLN A 252 13.60 9.52 -11.83
C GLN A 252 14.29 10.68 -12.55
N THR A 253 15.30 10.38 -13.36
CA THR A 253 15.90 11.37 -14.26
C THR A 253 14.93 11.75 -15.37
N ILE A 254 14.77 13.05 -15.61
CA ILE A 254 14.01 13.64 -16.72
C ILE A 254 14.87 14.68 -17.46
N ASP A 255 14.47 15.04 -18.69
CA ASP A 255 15.05 16.16 -19.42
C ASP A 255 14.24 17.44 -19.16
N VAL A 256 14.92 18.54 -18.85
CA VAL A 256 14.31 19.85 -18.60
C VAL A 256 14.99 20.92 -19.44
N ASP A 257 14.22 21.89 -19.92
CA ASP A 257 14.74 23.09 -20.59
C ASP A 257 15.60 23.88 -19.59
N LYS A 258 16.86 24.17 -19.94
CA LYS A 258 17.81 24.88 -19.07
C LYS A 258 17.32 26.28 -18.68
N ALA A 259 16.51 26.94 -19.50
CA ALA A 259 15.86 28.20 -19.15
C ALA A 259 14.79 28.03 -18.04
N GLN A 260 14.21 26.82 -17.92
CA GLN A 260 13.17 26.47 -16.94
C GLN A 260 13.71 25.91 -15.62
N ILE A 261 15.00 25.59 -15.50
CA ILE A 261 15.62 25.27 -14.20
C ILE A 261 16.15 26.54 -13.52
N SER A 262 16.23 26.50 -12.20
CA SER A 262 16.95 27.48 -11.38
C SER A 262 17.63 26.77 -10.21
N ALA A 263 18.80 27.27 -9.81
CA ALA A 263 19.51 26.84 -8.62
C ALA A 263 19.59 28.01 -7.62
N GLU A 264 19.19 27.78 -6.36
CA GLU A 264 19.28 28.74 -5.26
C GLU A 264 20.27 28.22 -4.22
N ILE A 265 21.25 29.04 -3.82
CA ILE A 265 22.11 28.76 -2.65
C ILE A 265 21.49 29.39 -1.40
N VAL A 266 21.26 28.55 -0.38
CA VAL A 266 20.63 28.90 0.89
C VAL A 266 21.66 28.74 2.01
N LEU A 267 21.89 29.78 2.80
CA LEU A 267 22.80 29.75 3.95
C LEU A 267 22.03 29.41 5.23
N SER A 268 22.58 28.54 6.09
CA SER A 268 22.02 28.24 7.41
C SER A 268 22.05 29.41 8.38
N ASP A 269 23.07 30.27 8.24
CA ASP A 269 23.38 31.36 9.17
C ASP A 269 23.46 32.68 8.42
N THR A 270 22.64 33.66 8.79
CA THR A 270 22.56 34.99 8.15
C THR A 270 23.60 35.98 8.70
N SER A 271 24.36 35.61 9.72
CA SER A 271 25.41 36.43 10.33
C SER A 271 26.70 35.62 10.47
N LEU A 272 27.64 35.84 9.56
CA LEU A 272 28.94 35.17 9.56
C LEU A 272 29.98 36.08 10.22
N GLU A 273 30.58 35.59 11.30
CA GLU A 273 31.70 36.24 11.99
C GLU A 273 32.99 35.48 11.68
N GLU A 274 34.13 36.18 11.68
CA GLU A 274 35.46 35.59 11.48
C GLU A 274 35.74 34.43 12.45
N GLY A 275 36.27 33.32 11.92
CA GLY A 275 36.57 32.11 12.68
C GLY A 275 35.36 31.20 12.98
N LYS A 276 34.17 31.52 12.47
CA LYS A 276 32.98 30.64 12.55
C LYS A 276 32.84 29.73 11.34
N THR A 277 32.05 28.67 11.50
CA THR A 277 31.59 27.80 10.41
C THR A 277 30.07 27.90 10.24
N ALA A 278 29.60 27.87 9.00
CA ALA A 278 28.18 27.79 8.63
C ALA A 278 28.01 26.72 7.55
N ASN A 279 26.78 26.46 7.10
CA ASN A 279 26.52 25.54 5.99
C ASN A 279 25.76 26.25 4.87
N ALA A 280 26.23 26.07 3.63
CA ALA A 280 25.47 26.35 2.44
C ALA A 280 24.76 25.06 2.00
N THR A 281 23.46 25.15 1.77
CA THR A 281 22.66 24.14 1.06
C THR A 281 22.15 24.76 -0.24
N PHE A 282 21.44 23.98 -1.06
CA PHE A 282 20.84 24.49 -2.29
C PHE A 282 19.49 23.87 -2.56
N LYS A 283 18.72 24.55 -3.42
CA LYS A 283 17.52 24.01 -4.09
C LYS A 283 17.74 24.04 -5.59
N LEU A 284 17.35 22.98 -6.29
CA LEU A 284 17.03 23.06 -7.72
C LEU A 284 15.51 23.18 -7.84
N ILE A 285 15.03 24.07 -8.69
CA ILE A 285 13.60 24.35 -8.87
C ILE A 285 13.28 24.39 -10.37
N TYR A 286 12.31 23.58 -10.80
CA TYR A 286 11.67 23.68 -12.11
C TYR A 286 10.60 24.77 -12.06
N LYS A 287 10.85 25.89 -12.76
CA LYS A 287 10.08 27.15 -12.64
C LYS A 287 8.61 26.98 -12.98
N LYS A 288 8.30 26.42 -14.16
CA LYS A 288 6.90 26.31 -14.66
C LYS A 288 5.97 25.51 -13.74
N GLY A 289 6.50 24.50 -13.04
CA GLY A 289 5.76 23.69 -12.07
C GLY A 289 5.99 24.04 -10.61
N ASN A 290 6.83 25.05 -10.30
CA ASN A 290 7.39 25.34 -8.97
C ASN A 290 7.80 24.08 -8.16
N SER A 291 8.35 23.08 -8.85
CA SER A 291 8.67 21.77 -8.27
C SER A 291 10.16 21.71 -7.90
N ILE A 292 10.51 21.08 -6.77
CA ILE A 292 11.91 20.91 -6.40
C ILE A 292 12.49 19.75 -7.23
N CYS A 293 13.79 19.82 -7.47
CA CYS A 293 14.54 18.89 -8.29
C CYS A 293 15.79 18.43 -7.55
N TYR A 294 16.29 17.25 -7.92
CA TYR A 294 17.46 16.60 -7.33
C TYR A 294 18.60 16.60 -8.34
N PRO A 295 19.86 16.77 -7.91
CA PRO A 295 21.01 16.65 -8.79
C PRO A 295 21.12 15.21 -9.32
N VAL A 296 21.39 15.08 -10.62
CA VAL A 296 21.79 13.81 -11.25
C VAL A 296 23.31 13.75 -11.38
N ASP A 297 23.92 14.87 -11.75
CA ASP A 297 25.36 15.04 -11.83
C ASP A 297 26.02 15.37 -10.47
N SER A 298 27.34 15.25 -10.41
CA SER A 298 28.12 15.57 -9.21
C SER A 298 28.00 17.05 -8.83
N VAL A 299 27.59 17.31 -7.59
CA VAL A 299 27.58 18.65 -7.00
C VAL A 299 29.00 19.10 -6.68
N GLN A 300 29.36 20.31 -7.09
CA GLN A 300 30.62 20.97 -6.77
C GLN A 300 30.36 22.32 -6.10
N TRP A 301 31.18 22.62 -5.09
CA TRP A 301 31.22 23.92 -4.42
C TRP A 301 32.59 24.57 -4.60
N LEU A 302 32.60 25.87 -4.84
CA LEU A 302 33.81 26.69 -5.08
C LEU A 302 33.70 28.01 -4.30
N SER A 303 34.83 28.58 -3.89
CA SER A 303 34.92 29.95 -3.37
C SER A 303 35.74 30.81 -4.32
N ALA A 304 35.35 32.06 -4.53
CA ALA A 304 36.12 33.03 -5.31
C ALA A 304 37.38 33.53 -4.58
N ASP A 305 37.31 33.62 -3.24
CA ASP A 305 38.45 33.90 -2.36
C ASP A 305 38.43 32.97 -1.15
N ASP A 306 39.22 31.91 -1.26
CA ASP A 306 39.41 30.89 -0.22
C ASP A 306 40.15 31.43 1.03
N SER A 307 40.72 32.64 0.99
CA SER A 307 41.33 33.30 2.16
C SER A 307 40.31 34.03 3.05
N ILE A 308 39.10 34.29 2.54
CA ILE A 308 37.99 34.91 3.28
C ILE A 308 37.02 33.82 3.77
N VAL A 309 36.54 32.95 2.87
CA VAL A 309 35.75 31.75 3.20
C VAL A 309 36.17 30.60 2.30
N SER A 310 36.43 29.43 2.89
CA SER A 310 36.56 28.18 2.13
C SER A 310 35.32 27.31 2.30
N VAL A 311 34.93 26.61 1.23
CA VAL A 311 33.78 25.70 1.19
C VAL A 311 34.24 24.27 0.94
N ASP A 312 33.66 23.29 1.65
CA ASP A 312 33.92 21.87 1.41
C ASP A 312 32.91 21.25 0.43
N GLN A 313 33.16 20.00 0.01
CA GLN A 313 32.30 19.25 -0.92
C GLN A 313 30.84 19.06 -0.45
N ASN A 314 30.55 19.26 0.84
CA ASN A 314 29.22 19.16 1.44
C ASN A 314 28.53 20.53 1.57
N GLY A 315 29.16 21.62 1.12
CA GLY A 315 28.69 22.99 1.29
C GLY A 315 29.05 23.62 2.64
N LYS A 316 29.88 22.97 3.48
CA LYS A 316 30.27 23.54 4.77
C LYS A 316 31.24 24.70 4.55
N LEU A 317 30.85 25.89 5.02
CA LEU A 317 31.64 27.10 5.00
C LEU A 317 32.53 27.20 6.24
N THR A 318 33.80 27.56 6.04
CA THR A 318 34.73 27.95 7.11
C THR A 318 35.22 29.37 6.83
N THR A 319 34.82 30.31 7.67
CA THR A 319 35.28 31.71 7.58
C THR A 319 36.68 31.83 8.17
N LYS A 320 37.55 32.56 7.47
CA LYS A 320 38.97 32.70 7.83
C LYS A 320 39.37 34.15 8.12
N LYS A 321 38.70 35.12 7.49
CA LYS A 321 39.00 36.55 7.55
C LYS A 321 37.75 37.38 7.24
N ALA A 322 37.60 38.53 7.87
CA ALA A 322 36.59 39.52 7.51
C ALA A 322 36.75 40.04 6.07
N GLY A 323 35.65 40.17 5.35
CA GLY A 323 35.63 40.56 3.94
C GLY A 323 34.38 40.04 3.21
N ASN A 324 34.32 40.29 1.89
CA ASN A 324 33.30 39.76 1.00
C ASN A 324 33.92 38.75 0.03
N THR A 325 33.26 37.64 -0.21
CA THR A 325 33.63 36.63 -1.22
C THR A 325 32.37 35.99 -1.79
N THR A 326 32.45 35.42 -3.00
CA THR A 326 31.33 34.76 -3.66
C THR A 326 31.53 33.25 -3.65
N ILE A 327 30.57 32.49 -3.13
CA ILE A 327 30.55 31.03 -3.29
C ILE A 327 29.76 30.65 -4.54
N THR A 328 30.25 29.66 -5.27
CA THR A 328 29.63 29.14 -6.50
C THR A 328 29.29 27.67 -6.34
N LEU A 329 28.06 27.32 -6.71
CA LEU A 329 27.56 25.96 -6.87
C LEU A 329 27.63 25.58 -8.36
N LYS A 330 28.08 24.36 -8.68
CA LYS A 330 27.97 23.78 -10.03
C LYS A 330 27.41 22.36 -9.97
N ILE A 331 26.52 22.02 -10.90
CA ILE A 331 25.85 20.72 -11.04
C ILE A 331 25.66 20.47 -12.53
N GLY A 332 26.63 19.82 -13.17
CA GLY A 332 26.73 19.80 -14.64
C GLY A 332 26.78 21.24 -15.19
N ASP A 333 25.95 21.53 -16.20
CA ASP A 333 25.80 22.85 -16.82
C ASP A 333 24.94 23.84 -16.02
N ILE A 334 24.40 23.42 -14.86
CA ILE A 334 23.66 24.28 -13.94
C ILE A 334 24.65 24.92 -12.96
N SER A 335 24.55 26.22 -12.73
CA SER A 335 25.31 26.90 -11.68
C SER A 335 24.51 27.98 -10.96
N ALA A 336 24.94 28.30 -9.74
CA ALA A 336 24.42 29.41 -8.94
C ALA A 336 25.56 30.08 -8.17
N GLN A 337 25.37 31.35 -7.81
CA GLN A 337 26.33 32.12 -7.02
C GLN A 337 25.65 32.81 -5.84
N LYS A 338 26.40 33.02 -4.77
CA LYS A 338 25.95 33.74 -3.57
C LYS A 338 27.08 34.52 -2.97
N ASP A 339 26.86 35.82 -2.74
CA ASP A 339 27.82 36.65 -2.02
C ASP A 339 27.73 36.42 -0.52
N VAL A 340 28.90 36.43 0.12
CA VAL A 340 29.13 36.01 1.50
C VAL A 340 29.98 37.07 2.20
N THR A 341 29.36 37.82 3.11
CA THR A 341 30.05 38.82 3.94
C THR A 341 30.41 38.24 5.30
N VAL A 342 31.71 38.18 5.61
CA VAL A 342 32.25 37.84 6.92
C VAL A 342 32.53 39.12 7.69
N LYS A 343 31.94 39.27 8.88
CA LYS A 343 32.19 40.39 9.79
C LYS A 343 33.41 40.10 10.68
N ALA A 344 34.23 41.12 10.91
CA ALA A 344 35.28 41.04 11.92
C ALA A 344 34.66 40.89 13.32
N VAL A 345 35.23 40.01 14.14
CA VAL A 345 34.85 39.89 15.55
C VAL A 345 35.26 41.18 16.26
N GLN A 346 34.30 41.97 16.73
CA GLN A 346 34.63 43.14 17.54
C GLN A 346 35.26 42.71 18.88
N PRO A 347 36.36 43.34 19.32
CA PRO A 347 36.89 43.13 20.66
C PRO A 347 35.82 43.48 21.70
N THR A 348 35.39 42.50 22.50
CA THR A 348 34.55 42.78 23.65
C THR A 348 35.33 43.66 24.62
N ALA A 349 34.80 44.85 24.92
CA ALA A 349 35.45 45.79 25.81
C ALA A 349 35.68 45.12 27.18
N ALA A 350 36.94 45.10 27.63
CA ALA A 350 37.31 44.41 28.86
C ALA A 350 36.51 44.95 30.06
N PRO A 351 35.96 44.09 30.93
CA PRO A 351 35.21 44.54 32.10
C PRO A 351 36.10 45.41 32.99
N LYS A 352 35.65 46.65 33.22
CA LYS A 352 36.37 47.66 34.01
C LYS A 352 36.69 47.10 35.41
N PRO A 353 37.95 47.13 35.87
CA PRO A 353 38.33 46.50 37.13
C PRO A 353 37.63 47.18 38.31
N THR A 354 36.85 46.39 39.06
CA THR A 354 36.23 46.80 40.32
C THR A 354 37.26 46.79 41.46
N SER A 355 37.14 47.73 42.39
CA SER A 355 38.14 48.02 43.41
C SER A 355 38.23 46.94 44.51
N THR A 356 39.46 46.71 44.98
CA THR A 356 39.81 45.74 46.02
C THR A 356 39.21 46.07 47.39
N PRO A 357 38.53 45.14 48.07
CA PRO A 357 38.20 45.28 49.49
C PRO A 357 39.39 44.89 50.40
N LYS A 358 39.57 45.62 51.51
CA LYS A 358 40.49 45.31 52.62
C LYS A 358 39.78 45.64 53.96
N PRO A 359 40.30 45.27 55.15
CA PRO A 359 39.71 44.17 55.92
C PRO A 359 39.15 44.61 57.28
N THR A 360 38.41 43.73 57.95
CA THR A 360 38.06 43.88 59.38
C THR A 360 38.17 42.54 60.10
N ALA A 361 38.40 42.57 61.41
CA ALA A 361 38.97 41.46 62.18
C ALA A 361 37.96 40.58 62.95
N THR A 362 38.49 39.47 63.48
CA THR A 362 37.86 38.47 64.36
C THR A 362 37.24 39.07 65.63
N PRO A 363 36.22 38.41 66.23
CA PRO A 363 36.50 37.75 67.51
C PRO A 363 35.85 36.36 67.71
N LYS A 364 36.24 35.72 68.82
CA LYS A 364 35.91 34.39 69.39
C LYS A 364 36.08 34.52 70.93
N PRO A 365 35.49 33.70 71.84
CA PRO A 365 34.42 32.69 71.76
C PRO A 365 33.23 32.95 72.72
N THR A 366 32.20 32.07 72.69
CA THR A 366 31.41 31.46 73.82
C THR A 366 30.09 30.90 73.23
N ALA A 367 29.32 29.99 73.82
CA ALA A 367 29.57 28.87 74.75
C ALA A 367 28.35 27.88 74.64
N THR A 368 28.48 26.65 75.14
CA THR A 368 27.50 25.57 74.95
C THR A 368 26.23 25.73 75.82
N PRO A 369 25.06 25.26 75.33
CA PRO A 369 24.24 24.35 76.13
C PRO A 369 23.89 23.01 75.43
N LYS A 370 23.40 22.06 76.24
CA LYS A 370 23.37 20.61 75.98
C LYS A 370 21.98 20.14 75.43
N PRO A 371 21.69 18.83 75.34
CA PRO A 371 21.34 18.14 74.10
C PRO A 371 19.84 18.03 73.79
N THR A 372 19.50 17.93 72.51
CA THR A 372 18.15 17.51 72.05
C THR A 372 18.12 15.99 71.78
N VAL A 373 16.94 15.37 71.92
CA VAL A 373 16.79 13.92 72.18
C VAL A 373 16.87 13.03 70.93
N THR A 374 17.40 11.83 71.12
CA THR A 374 17.53 10.74 70.13
C THR A 374 16.22 10.38 69.43
N PRO A 375 16.19 10.25 68.08
CA PRO A 375 15.08 9.60 67.39
C PRO A 375 15.08 8.09 67.66
N LYS A 376 14.14 7.61 68.48
CA LYS A 376 13.90 6.18 68.71
C LYS A 376 13.28 5.54 67.45
N PRO A 377 13.72 4.35 67.01
CA PRO A 377 13.32 3.80 65.70
C PRO A 377 11.84 3.44 65.62
N THR A 378 11.20 3.82 64.51
CA THR A 378 9.85 3.39 64.14
C THR A 378 9.84 1.89 63.84
N ALA A 379 8.87 1.16 64.38
CA ALA A 379 8.81 -0.30 64.29
C ALA A 379 8.41 -0.82 62.89
N THR A 380 8.90 -2.01 62.56
CA THR A 380 8.59 -2.76 61.34
C THR A 380 7.08 -3.06 61.21
N PRO A 381 6.44 -2.88 60.05
CA PRO A 381 5.08 -3.37 59.83
C PRO A 381 5.05 -4.91 59.81
N LYS A 382 4.27 -5.53 60.70
CA LYS A 382 3.94 -6.96 60.62
C LYS A 382 2.89 -7.22 59.52
N PRO A 383 2.85 -8.43 58.94
CA PRO A 383 2.07 -8.70 57.72
C PRO A 383 0.56 -8.80 57.99
N THR A 384 -0.23 -8.22 57.09
CA THR A 384 -1.69 -8.41 57.02
C THR A 384 -2.02 -9.84 56.59
N ALA A 385 -2.96 -10.49 57.28
CA ALA A 385 -3.30 -11.88 57.03
C ALA A 385 -4.32 -12.08 55.88
N THR A 386 -4.23 -13.26 55.27
CA THR A 386 -5.02 -13.77 54.14
C THR A 386 -6.55 -13.69 54.35
N PRO A 387 -7.34 -13.22 53.36
CA PRO A 387 -8.79 -13.43 53.33
C PRO A 387 -9.16 -14.91 53.19
N LYS A 388 -10.07 -15.43 54.02
CA LYS A 388 -10.62 -16.80 53.85
C LYS A 388 -11.58 -16.87 52.64
N PRO A 389 -11.75 -18.05 52.03
CA PRO A 389 -12.55 -18.21 50.82
C PRO A 389 -14.05 -18.21 51.08
N THR A 390 -14.81 -17.54 50.21
CA THR A 390 -16.28 -17.62 50.14
C THR A 390 -16.74 -18.95 49.52
N ALA A 391 -17.90 -19.46 49.93
CA ALA A 391 -18.35 -20.82 49.61
C ALA A 391 -18.96 -20.99 48.21
N THR A 392 -18.98 -22.25 47.75
CA THR A 392 -19.48 -22.70 46.44
C THR A 392 -21.00 -22.54 46.28
N PRO A 393 -21.51 -22.12 45.11
CA PRO A 393 -22.95 -22.17 44.82
C PRO A 393 -23.43 -23.63 44.66
N LYS A 394 -24.55 -23.96 45.32
CA LYS A 394 -25.22 -25.27 45.25
C LYS A 394 -26.37 -25.21 44.22
N PRO A 395 -26.62 -26.25 43.40
CA PRO A 395 -27.58 -26.16 42.29
C PRO A 395 -29.05 -26.12 42.73
N THR A 396 -29.86 -25.38 41.96
CA THR A 396 -31.32 -25.27 42.06
C THR A 396 -32.02 -26.52 41.51
N ALA A 397 -33.21 -26.84 42.03
CA ALA A 397 -33.92 -28.10 41.75
C ALA A 397 -34.86 -28.05 40.51
N THR A 398 -35.26 -29.24 40.07
CA THR A 398 -36.06 -29.52 38.86
C THR A 398 -37.56 -29.21 39.02
N PRO A 399 -38.27 -28.69 38.00
CA PRO A 399 -39.73 -28.63 37.99
C PRO A 399 -40.39 -30.02 37.92
N LYS A 400 -41.53 -30.20 38.60
CA LYS A 400 -42.35 -31.43 38.58
C LYS A 400 -43.52 -31.26 37.58
N PRO A 401 -43.89 -32.28 36.78
CA PRO A 401 -44.97 -32.16 35.78
C PRO A 401 -46.37 -32.23 36.40
N THR A 402 -47.35 -31.63 35.71
CA THR A 402 -48.77 -31.63 36.11
C THR A 402 -49.72 -31.75 34.90
N ALA A 403 -50.65 -32.71 34.98
CA ALA A 403 -51.93 -32.86 34.25
C ALA A 403 -52.03 -32.69 32.71
N THR A 404 -52.53 -33.74 32.06
CA THR A 404 -52.93 -33.80 30.64
C THR A 404 -54.30 -33.16 30.37
N PRO A 405 -54.52 -32.40 29.29
CA PRO A 405 -55.86 -32.01 28.82
C PRO A 405 -56.64 -33.19 28.21
N LYS A 406 -57.96 -33.22 28.40
CA LYS A 406 -58.89 -34.24 27.86
C LYS A 406 -59.46 -33.80 26.49
N PRO A 407 -59.60 -34.69 25.48
CA PRO A 407 -60.08 -34.32 24.15
C PRO A 407 -61.62 -34.35 24.00
N THR A 408 -62.21 -33.21 23.64
CA THR A 408 -63.58 -33.01 23.09
C THR A 408 -63.72 -31.53 22.68
N ALA A 409 -64.42 -31.11 21.62
CA ALA A 409 -65.17 -31.85 20.58
C ALA A 409 -65.18 -31.04 19.26
N THR A 410 -65.60 -31.67 18.16
CA THR A 410 -65.67 -31.07 16.81
C THR A 410 -66.75 -29.98 16.70
N PRO A 411 -66.47 -28.80 16.10
CA PRO A 411 -67.52 -27.82 15.78
C PRO A 411 -68.40 -28.28 14.61
N LYS A 412 -69.72 -28.14 14.75
CA LYS A 412 -70.73 -28.44 13.72
C LYS A 412 -70.96 -27.20 12.83
N PRO A 413 -71.11 -27.34 11.49
CA PRO A 413 -71.18 -26.19 10.59
C PRO A 413 -72.59 -25.59 10.43
N THR A 414 -72.73 -24.31 10.78
CA THR A 414 -73.73 -23.33 10.28
C THR A 414 -73.33 -21.92 10.79
N ALA A 415 -73.66 -20.79 10.16
CA ALA A 415 -74.43 -20.56 8.93
C ALA A 415 -73.82 -19.38 8.12
N THR A 416 -74.27 -19.23 6.87
CA THR A 416 -73.85 -18.17 5.94
C THR A 416 -74.16 -16.76 6.48
N PRO A 417 -73.23 -15.79 6.38
CA PRO A 417 -73.53 -14.40 6.73
C PRO A 417 -74.53 -13.78 5.73
N LYS A 418 -75.61 -13.20 6.25
CA LYS A 418 -76.55 -12.37 5.49
C LYS A 418 -75.86 -11.03 5.11
N PRO A 419 -76.05 -10.47 3.91
CA PRO A 419 -75.38 -9.22 3.52
C PRO A 419 -75.82 -8.05 4.43
N THR A 420 -74.82 -7.37 4.99
CA THR A 420 -74.99 -6.12 5.75
C THR A 420 -75.02 -4.93 4.78
N ALA A 421 -75.78 -3.89 5.11
CA ALA A 421 -76.14 -2.81 4.19
C ALA A 421 -74.94 -1.99 3.65
N THR A 422 -75.08 -1.56 2.41
CA THR A 422 -74.15 -0.65 1.72
C THR A 422 -73.90 0.64 2.51
N PRO A 423 -72.64 1.00 2.83
CA PRO A 423 -72.34 2.29 3.43
C PRO A 423 -72.72 3.45 2.49
N LYS A 424 -73.50 4.41 3.00
CA LYS A 424 -73.85 5.64 2.28
C LYS A 424 -72.58 6.50 2.10
N PRO A 425 -72.28 7.01 0.89
CA PRO A 425 -71.04 7.77 0.65
C PRO A 425 -71.15 9.20 1.21
N THR A 426 -70.56 9.45 2.37
CA THR A 426 -70.39 10.82 2.92
C THR A 426 -69.16 10.94 3.83
N SER A 427 -67.99 11.07 3.20
CA SER A 427 -66.99 12.06 3.61
C SER A 427 -66.16 12.42 2.39
N THR A 428 -66.19 13.68 1.97
CA THR A 428 -65.33 14.20 0.89
C THR A 428 -63.87 13.86 1.21
N PRO A 429 -63.03 13.46 0.23
CA PRO A 429 -61.61 13.34 0.48
C PRO A 429 -61.06 14.65 1.05
N LYS A 430 -60.41 14.58 2.21
CA LYS A 430 -59.50 15.66 2.63
C LYS A 430 -58.46 15.78 1.50
N PRO A 431 -58.17 16.99 0.98
CA PRO A 431 -57.31 17.14 -0.20
C PRO A 431 -55.98 16.42 0.03
N SER A 432 -55.58 15.57 -0.92
CA SER A 432 -54.33 14.83 -0.81
C SER A 432 -53.17 15.82 -0.90
N THR A 433 -52.42 15.97 0.19
CA THR A 433 -51.19 16.76 0.23
C THR A 433 -50.02 15.96 -0.33
N GLU A 434 -50.24 15.34 -1.49
CA GLU A 434 -49.26 14.55 -2.23
C GLU A 434 -48.30 15.51 -2.94
N LYS A 435 -47.15 15.75 -2.31
CA LYS A 435 -46.05 16.49 -2.94
C LYS A 435 -45.36 15.51 -3.90
N LYS A 436 -45.00 15.96 -5.10
CA LYS A 436 -44.30 15.14 -6.10
C LYS A 436 -43.50 16.00 -7.07
N GLY A 437 -42.51 15.40 -7.71
CA GLY A 437 -41.64 16.04 -8.70
C GLY A 437 -40.59 15.06 -9.22
N THR A 438 -39.53 15.57 -9.84
CA THR A 438 -38.39 14.77 -10.31
C THR A 438 -37.16 14.94 -9.40
N CYS A 439 -36.24 13.96 -9.45
CA CYS A 439 -34.96 13.96 -8.71
C CYS A 439 -33.79 13.33 -9.50
N GLY A 440 -33.99 13.15 -10.80
CA GLY A 440 -33.05 12.62 -11.80
C GLY A 440 -33.70 12.75 -13.18
N GLU A 441 -32.94 12.54 -14.26
CA GLU A 441 -33.42 12.72 -15.65
C GLU A 441 -34.65 11.84 -15.96
N TYR A 442 -34.68 10.63 -15.37
CA TYR A 442 -35.75 9.65 -15.50
C TYR A 442 -36.27 9.16 -14.14
N LEU A 443 -36.14 9.99 -13.09
CA LEU A 443 -36.56 9.65 -11.72
C LEU A 443 -37.62 10.60 -11.16
N ASP A 444 -38.76 10.04 -10.79
CA ASP A 444 -39.88 10.69 -10.11
C ASP A 444 -39.84 10.42 -8.59
N TRP A 445 -40.35 11.35 -7.80
CA TRP A 445 -40.62 11.16 -6.37
C TRP A 445 -42.05 11.52 -5.98
N ASP A 446 -42.59 10.79 -5.01
CA ASP A 446 -43.85 11.09 -4.32
C ASP A 446 -43.63 11.16 -2.80
N PHE A 447 -44.33 12.08 -2.13
CA PHE A 447 -44.32 12.20 -0.68
C PHE A 447 -45.75 12.24 -0.13
N GLY A 448 -46.05 11.30 0.75
CA GLY A 448 -47.35 11.16 1.41
C GLY A 448 -47.24 10.50 2.78
N ASN A 449 -48.01 10.99 3.75
CA ASN A 449 -48.10 10.44 5.12
C ASN A 449 -46.77 10.32 5.91
N GLY A 450 -45.69 10.97 5.46
CA GLY A 450 -44.35 10.86 6.04
C GLY A 450 -43.42 9.86 5.33
N VAL A 451 -43.87 9.22 4.26
CA VAL A 451 -43.07 8.36 3.38
C VAL A 451 -42.67 9.18 2.14
N LEU A 452 -41.38 9.19 1.82
CA LEU A 452 -40.84 9.65 0.53
C LEU A 452 -40.53 8.41 -0.33
N THR A 453 -41.16 8.30 -1.48
CA THR A 453 -40.90 7.26 -2.48
C THR A 453 -40.07 7.85 -3.62
N ILE A 454 -39.03 7.13 -4.08
CA ILE A 454 -38.32 7.45 -5.32
C ILE A 454 -38.53 6.31 -6.31
N SER A 455 -38.89 6.63 -7.56
CA SER A 455 -39.16 5.65 -8.62
C SER A 455 -38.72 6.17 -10.00
N GLY A 456 -38.84 5.34 -11.04
CA GLY A 456 -38.25 5.58 -12.34
C GLY A 456 -37.04 4.67 -12.59
N SER A 457 -36.20 5.02 -13.58
CA SER A 457 -35.06 4.18 -13.98
C SER A 457 -33.83 5.01 -14.33
N GLY A 458 -32.77 4.92 -13.52
CA GLY A 458 -31.52 5.67 -13.73
C GLY A 458 -30.98 6.34 -12.48
N GLU A 459 -30.15 7.35 -12.68
CA GLU A 459 -29.36 7.99 -11.62
C GLU A 459 -30.08 9.19 -10.98
N MET A 460 -29.78 9.39 -9.69
CA MET A 460 -30.28 10.50 -8.88
C MET A 460 -29.30 11.68 -8.95
N TYR A 461 -29.84 12.91 -9.06
CA TYR A 461 -29.04 14.13 -9.09
C TYR A 461 -28.25 14.36 -7.79
N ASN A 462 -27.18 15.15 -7.90
CA ASN A 462 -26.39 15.64 -6.77
C ASN A 462 -27.03 16.93 -6.21
N PHE A 463 -27.20 17.01 -4.89
CA PHE A 463 -27.96 18.09 -4.23
C PHE A 463 -27.14 18.97 -3.29
N ALA A 464 -25.80 18.84 -3.31
CA ALA A 464 -24.92 19.67 -2.49
C ALA A 464 -24.81 21.11 -3.00
N LYS A 465 -24.46 22.00 -2.07
CA LYS A 465 -24.24 23.43 -2.31
C LYS A 465 -22.74 23.67 -2.26
N PHE A 466 -22.08 23.64 -3.42
CA PHE A 466 -20.63 23.81 -3.52
C PHE A 466 -20.24 25.28 -3.27
N VAL A 467 -19.32 25.53 -2.36
CA VAL A 467 -18.78 26.88 -2.11
C VAL A 467 -17.38 26.97 -2.71
N ASP A 468 -17.22 27.82 -3.70
CA ASP A 468 -15.91 28.17 -4.27
C ASP A 468 -15.05 28.85 -3.19
N SER A 469 -13.88 28.27 -2.90
CA SER A 469 -13.06 28.67 -1.75
C SER A 469 -12.27 29.97 -1.96
N GLU A 470 -12.16 30.47 -3.19
CA GLU A 470 -11.39 31.68 -3.52
C GLU A 470 -12.30 32.90 -3.70
N THR A 471 -13.51 32.70 -4.22
CA THR A 471 -14.50 33.74 -4.50
C THR A 471 -15.68 33.77 -3.53
N GLY A 472 -15.89 32.70 -2.74
CA GLY A 472 -17.06 32.52 -1.87
C GLY A 472 -18.36 32.24 -2.63
N LYS A 473 -18.31 32.05 -3.96
CA LYS A 473 -19.49 31.82 -4.79
C LYS A 473 -20.11 30.45 -4.48
N VAL A 474 -21.41 30.43 -4.18
CA VAL A 474 -22.17 29.18 -4.03
C VAL A 474 -22.71 28.74 -5.39
N THR A 475 -22.40 27.51 -5.78
CA THR A 475 -22.96 26.81 -6.95
C THR A 475 -23.84 25.67 -6.46
N ILE A 476 -25.04 25.55 -7.04
CA ILE A 476 -25.99 24.48 -6.75
C ILE A 476 -26.41 23.93 -8.11
N GLU A 477 -26.02 22.69 -8.43
CA GLU A 477 -26.37 22.05 -9.71
C GLU A 477 -27.85 21.72 -9.75
N HIS A 478 -28.35 21.07 -8.70
CA HIS A 478 -29.77 20.79 -8.51
C HIS A 478 -30.17 21.17 -7.07
N PRO A 479 -31.20 22.02 -6.87
CA PRO A 479 -31.72 22.30 -5.53
C PRO A 479 -32.36 21.04 -4.95
N ASN A 480 -32.20 20.81 -3.64
CA ASN A 480 -32.73 19.63 -2.98
C ASN A 480 -34.28 19.70 -2.92
N PRO A 481 -35.03 18.83 -3.63
CA PRO A 481 -36.46 19.01 -3.86
C PRO A 481 -37.33 18.74 -2.62
N TRP A 482 -36.74 18.27 -1.53
CA TRP A 482 -37.41 18.01 -0.25
C TRP A 482 -36.83 18.82 0.93
N GLU A 483 -35.99 19.84 0.68
CA GLU A 483 -35.40 20.71 1.72
C GLU A 483 -36.49 21.29 2.65
N ASP A 484 -37.52 21.91 2.05
CA ASP A 484 -38.69 22.55 2.71
C ASP A 484 -39.60 21.60 3.53
N PHE A 485 -39.41 20.29 3.46
CA PHE A 485 -40.23 19.33 4.22
C PHE A 485 -39.48 18.08 4.71
N SER A 486 -38.15 18.14 4.71
CA SER A 486 -37.22 17.16 5.31
C SER A 486 -37.60 16.80 6.76
N TRP A 487 -38.19 17.73 7.52
CA TRP A 487 -38.71 17.48 8.86
C TRP A 487 -40.00 16.66 8.91
N GLU A 488 -40.75 16.51 7.82
CA GLU A 488 -41.96 15.67 7.76
C GLU A 488 -41.62 14.19 7.45
N ILE A 489 -40.48 13.94 6.80
CA ILE A 489 -40.07 12.64 6.31
C ILE A 489 -39.64 11.73 7.47
N LYS A 490 -40.13 10.49 7.43
CA LYS A 490 -39.93 9.43 8.42
C LYS A 490 -39.36 8.17 7.78
N GLU A 491 -39.75 7.90 6.53
CA GLU A 491 -39.37 6.71 5.78
C GLU A 491 -39.01 7.11 4.35
N ILE A 492 -37.93 6.53 3.82
CA ILE A 492 -37.53 6.67 2.41
C ILE A 492 -37.57 5.29 1.76
N ASN A 493 -38.24 5.18 0.62
CA ASN A 493 -38.37 3.96 -0.16
C ASN A 493 -37.93 4.20 -1.62
N VAL A 494 -36.65 3.96 -1.91
CA VAL A 494 -36.10 3.98 -3.27
C VAL A 494 -36.45 2.66 -3.96
N LYS A 495 -37.14 2.70 -5.10
CA LYS A 495 -37.63 1.51 -5.83
C LYS A 495 -36.57 0.90 -6.76
N ASP A 496 -36.80 -0.36 -7.12
CA ASP A 496 -36.08 -1.03 -8.19
C ASP A 496 -36.28 -0.27 -9.52
N GLY A 497 -35.17 -0.03 -10.23
CA GLY A 497 -35.04 0.90 -11.36
C GLY A 497 -33.99 2.00 -11.09
N VAL A 498 -33.97 2.56 -9.87
CA VAL A 498 -32.98 3.58 -9.47
C VAL A 498 -31.59 2.95 -9.33
N THR A 499 -30.55 3.55 -9.92
CA THR A 499 -29.18 3.02 -9.94
C THR A 499 -28.22 3.70 -8.96
N SER A 500 -28.50 4.92 -8.52
CA SER A 500 -27.68 5.65 -7.55
C SER A 500 -28.52 6.46 -6.53
N VAL A 501 -27.94 6.72 -5.36
CA VAL A 501 -28.36 7.79 -4.46
C VAL A 501 -27.32 8.91 -4.55
N GLY A 502 -27.76 10.12 -4.88
CA GLY A 502 -26.88 11.26 -5.17
C GLY A 502 -26.22 11.89 -3.94
N LEU A 503 -25.23 12.73 -4.20
CA LEU A 503 -24.49 13.51 -3.20
C LEU A 503 -25.44 14.33 -2.31
N ALA A 504 -25.31 14.15 -0.98
CA ALA A 504 -26.08 14.82 0.06
C ALA A 504 -27.62 14.70 -0.06
N ALA A 505 -28.13 13.69 -0.78
CA ALA A 505 -29.55 13.61 -1.15
C ALA A 505 -30.51 13.65 0.06
N PHE A 506 -30.29 12.81 1.07
CA PHE A 506 -31.17 12.69 2.24
C PHE A 506 -30.53 13.21 3.53
N ALA A 507 -29.48 14.02 3.41
CA ALA A 507 -28.74 14.56 4.55
C ALA A 507 -29.62 15.40 5.50
N ASP A 508 -29.30 15.34 6.79
CA ASP A 508 -29.83 16.17 7.86
C ASP A 508 -31.34 16.00 8.15
N PHE A 509 -31.97 14.87 7.81
CA PHE A 509 -33.41 14.64 8.05
C PHE A 509 -33.73 14.42 9.54
N LYS A 510 -34.34 15.42 10.17
CA LYS A 510 -34.58 15.46 11.63
C LYS A 510 -35.64 14.47 12.15
N ASN A 511 -36.35 13.73 11.29
CA ASN A 511 -37.37 12.73 11.66
C ASN A 511 -37.24 11.36 10.95
N LEU A 512 -36.28 11.18 10.04
CA LEU A 512 -36.03 9.93 9.33
C LEU A 512 -35.71 8.79 10.32
N ASN A 513 -36.31 7.62 10.11
CA ASN A 513 -36.09 6.43 10.93
C ASN A 513 -35.91 5.13 10.13
N ARG A 514 -36.47 5.06 8.91
CA ARG A 514 -36.30 3.93 7.97
C ARG A 514 -35.81 4.39 6.60
N VAL A 515 -34.84 3.66 6.04
CA VAL A 515 -34.45 3.72 4.62
C VAL A 515 -34.50 2.33 4.01
N THR A 516 -35.17 2.20 2.86
CA THR A 516 -35.17 1.01 2.01
C THR A 516 -34.65 1.39 0.62
N LEU A 517 -33.58 0.72 0.16
CA LEU A 517 -33.04 0.88 -1.19
C LEU A 517 -33.35 -0.35 -2.04
N GLY A 518 -33.78 -0.12 -3.28
CA GLY A 518 -34.08 -1.15 -4.26
C GLY A 518 -32.87 -1.97 -4.70
N ASN A 519 -33.14 -3.14 -5.31
CA ASN A 519 -32.12 -4.09 -5.74
C ASN A 519 -31.23 -3.59 -6.89
N SER A 520 -31.64 -2.53 -7.59
CA SER A 520 -30.89 -1.89 -8.68
C SER A 520 -29.86 -0.86 -8.22
N VAL A 521 -29.94 -0.37 -6.97
CA VAL A 521 -29.08 0.71 -6.49
C VAL A 521 -27.65 0.18 -6.32
N LYS A 522 -26.71 0.72 -7.12
CA LYS A 522 -25.30 0.37 -7.14
C LYS A 522 -24.43 1.29 -6.30
N ILE A 523 -24.78 2.58 -6.22
CA ILE A 523 -23.94 3.63 -5.61
C ILE A 523 -24.72 4.38 -4.53
N ILE A 524 -24.08 4.62 -3.40
CA ILE A 524 -24.46 5.66 -2.42
C ILE A 524 -23.37 6.75 -2.46
N GLY A 525 -23.74 7.94 -2.92
CA GLY A 525 -22.85 9.11 -3.00
C GLY A 525 -22.44 9.66 -1.63
N CYS A 526 -21.55 10.66 -1.63
CA CYS A 526 -21.06 11.24 -0.38
C CYS A 526 -22.21 11.90 0.40
N ASP A 527 -22.09 11.95 1.73
CA ASP A 527 -23.05 12.59 2.65
C ASP A 527 -24.52 12.13 2.52
N ALA A 528 -24.82 11.07 1.76
CA ALA A 528 -26.18 10.74 1.31
C ALA A 528 -27.22 10.55 2.43
N PHE A 529 -26.79 10.10 3.62
CA PHE A 529 -27.59 9.97 4.85
C PHE A 529 -26.89 10.66 6.05
N ALA A 530 -26.09 11.69 5.79
CA ALA A 530 -25.32 12.36 6.83
C ALA A 530 -26.22 13.05 7.86
N ASN A 531 -25.78 13.08 9.13
CA ASN A 531 -26.45 13.69 10.28
C ASN A 531 -27.85 13.13 10.64
N ASP A 532 -28.27 12.01 10.04
CA ASP A 532 -29.53 11.31 10.33
C ASP A 532 -29.51 10.56 11.68
N SER A 533 -29.41 11.33 12.76
CA SER A 533 -29.32 10.87 14.15
C SER A 533 -30.53 10.09 14.68
N ARG A 534 -31.59 9.95 13.86
CA ARG A 534 -32.79 9.14 14.13
C ARG A 534 -32.95 7.92 13.23
N LEU A 535 -32.11 7.76 12.19
CA LEU A 535 -32.13 6.58 11.33
C LEU A 535 -31.72 5.34 12.14
N THR A 536 -32.67 4.41 12.28
CA THR A 536 -32.52 3.18 13.08
C THR A 536 -32.70 1.90 12.28
N GLU A 537 -33.29 1.97 11.09
CA GLU A 537 -33.48 0.84 10.19
C GLU A 537 -33.03 1.21 8.77
N PHE A 538 -32.01 0.53 8.25
CA PHE A 538 -31.49 0.71 6.90
C PHE A 538 -31.40 -0.64 6.19
N THR A 539 -31.90 -0.73 4.96
CA THR A 539 -31.82 -1.92 4.10
C THR A 539 -31.31 -1.53 2.72
N ALA A 540 -30.17 -2.08 2.31
CA ALA A 540 -29.68 -2.01 0.93
C ALA A 540 -30.15 -3.23 0.12
N GLY A 541 -30.47 -3.00 -1.15
CA GLY A 541 -30.77 -4.03 -2.14
C GLY A 541 -29.52 -4.83 -2.58
N SER A 542 -29.73 -5.90 -3.34
CA SER A 542 -28.69 -6.91 -3.60
C SER A 542 -27.55 -6.51 -4.54
N SER A 543 -27.62 -5.35 -5.22
CA SER A 543 -26.61 -4.93 -6.21
C SER A 543 -25.82 -3.69 -5.80
N LEU A 544 -25.84 -3.29 -4.52
CA LEU A 544 -25.02 -2.17 -4.04
C LEU A 544 -23.53 -2.55 -4.13
N GLU A 545 -22.77 -1.76 -4.88
CA GLU A 545 -21.36 -2.00 -5.19
C GLU A 545 -20.45 -0.98 -4.49
N GLU A 546 -20.89 0.28 -4.34
CA GLU A 546 -20.04 1.38 -3.88
C GLU A 546 -20.74 2.30 -2.85
N ILE A 547 -19.98 2.71 -1.84
CA ILE A 547 -20.39 3.67 -0.81
C ILE A 547 -19.28 4.72 -0.65
N TYR A 548 -19.61 5.99 -0.86
CA TYR A 548 -18.64 7.09 -0.85
C TYR A 548 -18.53 7.78 0.53
N ALA A 549 -17.63 8.75 0.64
CA ALA A 549 -17.21 9.38 1.89
C ALA A 549 -18.38 9.99 2.68
N ASP A 550 -18.31 9.87 4.01
CA ASP A 550 -19.27 10.43 4.97
C ASP A 550 -20.78 10.08 4.75
N ALA A 551 -21.07 9.12 3.85
CA ALA A 551 -22.43 8.70 3.49
C ALA A 551 -23.33 8.29 4.68
N PHE A 552 -22.73 7.81 5.79
CA PHE A 552 -23.43 7.49 7.04
C PHE A 552 -22.92 8.30 8.25
N TYR A 553 -22.28 9.45 8.03
CA TYR A 553 -21.74 10.30 9.09
C TYR A 553 -22.82 10.70 10.11
N GLY A 554 -22.59 10.48 11.41
CA GLY A 554 -23.56 10.82 12.45
C GLY A 554 -24.77 9.86 12.61
N VAL A 555 -24.90 8.86 11.74
CA VAL A 555 -26.06 7.94 11.71
C VAL A 555 -26.13 7.06 12.96
N SER A 556 -27.37 6.81 13.43
CA SER A 556 -27.66 6.16 14.72
C SER A 556 -28.06 4.67 14.64
N LEU A 557 -27.70 4.00 13.54
CA LEU A 557 -27.88 2.55 13.36
C LEU A 557 -27.14 1.74 14.43
N LYS A 558 -27.72 0.60 14.84
CA LYS A 558 -27.11 -0.39 15.75
C LYS A 558 -26.39 -1.53 15.02
N GLU A 559 -27.03 -2.05 13.98
CA GLU A 559 -26.44 -3.00 13.04
C GLU A 559 -26.59 -2.44 11.63
N LEU A 560 -25.50 -2.41 10.86
CA LEU A 560 -25.51 -2.09 9.43
C LEU A 560 -25.34 -3.39 8.64
N ILE A 561 -26.26 -3.66 7.71
CA ILE A 561 -26.20 -4.82 6.82
C ILE A 561 -25.90 -4.35 5.40
N LEU A 562 -24.82 -4.89 4.81
CA LEU A 562 -24.34 -4.56 3.46
C LEU A 562 -24.31 -5.82 2.58
N PRO A 563 -24.58 -5.75 1.27
CA PRO A 563 -24.50 -6.91 0.39
C PRO A 563 -23.05 -7.30 0.08
N SER A 564 -22.82 -8.56 -0.27
CA SER A 564 -21.51 -9.10 -0.64
C SER A 564 -20.98 -8.61 -1.99
N THR A 565 -21.80 -7.88 -2.75
CA THR A 565 -21.45 -7.19 -4.02
C THR A 565 -20.56 -5.96 -3.84
N ILE A 566 -20.40 -5.44 -2.61
CA ILE A 566 -19.62 -4.23 -2.34
C ILE A 566 -18.16 -4.42 -2.81
N LYS A 567 -17.78 -3.59 -3.80
CA LYS A 567 -16.44 -3.44 -4.38
C LYS A 567 -15.65 -2.35 -3.66
N THR A 568 -16.33 -1.24 -3.35
CA THR A 568 -15.72 -0.01 -2.80
C THR A 568 -16.48 0.46 -1.57
N ILE A 569 -15.74 0.71 -0.49
CA ILE A 569 -16.17 1.58 0.60
C ILE A 569 -15.06 2.62 0.70
N ALA A 570 -15.38 3.88 0.42
CA ALA A 570 -14.42 4.97 0.48
C ALA A 570 -14.00 5.23 1.93
N ASP A 571 -12.83 5.88 2.09
CA ASP A 571 -12.43 6.47 3.36
C ASP A 571 -13.58 7.36 3.89
N PHE A 572 -13.74 7.37 5.20
CA PHE A 572 -14.77 8.16 5.93
C PHE A 572 -16.24 7.71 5.76
N ALA A 573 -16.58 6.87 4.78
CA ALA A 573 -17.96 6.44 4.49
C ALA A 573 -18.80 5.95 5.70
N LEU A 574 -18.15 5.33 6.70
CA LEU A 574 -18.78 4.69 7.87
C LEU A 574 -18.29 5.24 9.23
N ILE A 575 -17.77 6.47 9.29
CA ILE A 575 -17.30 7.09 10.55
C ILE A 575 -18.45 7.72 11.35
N LYS A 576 -18.17 8.06 12.61
CA LYS A 576 -19.10 8.79 13.49
C LYS A 576 -20.52 8.18 13.58
N MET A 577 -20.63 6.86 13.62
CA MET A 577 -21.90 6.16 13.83
C MET A 577 -22.04 5.73 15.32
N PRO A 578 -22.37 6.64 16.27
CA PRO A 578 -22.10 6.47 17.71
C PRO A 578 -22.87 5.33 18.42
N LYS A 579 -23.82 4.69 17.74
CA LYS A 579 -24.61 3.55 18.24
C LYS A 579 -24.28 2.24 17.52
N LEU A 580 -23.39 2.25 16.53
CA LEU A 580 -23.09 1.09 15.70
C LEU A 580 -22.30 0.07 16.51
N GLU A 581 -22.96 -1.04 16.85
CA GLU A 581 -22.38 -2.17 17.59
C GLU A 581 -21.82 -3.23 16.63
N LYS A 582 -22.29 -3.25 15.37
CA LYS A 582 -22.03 -4.34 14.42
C LYS A 582 -22.19 -3.90 12.96
N ILE A 583 -21.25 -4.32 12.11
CA ILE A 583 -21.39 -4.35 10.65
C ILE A 583 -21.53 -5.81 10.23
N LYS A 584 -22.37 -6.10 9.23
CA LYS A 584 -22.62 -7.45 8.73
C LYS A 584 -22.73 -7.46 7.19
N MET A 585 -21.82 -8.15 6.51
CA MET A 585 -22.02 -8.53 5.11
C MET A 585 -23.13 -9.61 5.01
N THR A 586 -23.95 -9.61 3.95
CA THR A 586 -24.96 -10.66 3.69
C THR A 586 -24.32 -12.05 3.70
N ASP A 587 -23.14 -12.15 3.09
CA ASP A 587 -22.20 -13.26 3.18
C ASP A 587 -20.75 -12.73 3.01
N ASN A 588 -19.75 -13.57 3.28
CA ASN A 588 -18.32 -13.20 3.22
C ASN A 588 -17.63 -13.70 1.92
N THR A 589 -18.33 -13.76 0.78
CA THR A 589 -17.70 -14.14 -0.51
C THR A 589 -17.00 -12.98 -1.21
N GLY A 590 -17.46 -11.74 -0.98
CA GLY A 590 -16.91 -10.51 -1.56
C GLY A 590 -15.54 -10.08 -1.02
N VAL A 591 -15.14 -8.86 -1.45
CA VAL A 591 -13.87 -8.20 -1.09
C VAL A 591 -13.82 -7.89 0.41
N TYR A 592 -14.91 -7.35 0.94
CA TYR A 592 -15.12 -7.08 2.36
C TYR A 592 -15.79 -8.26 3.06
N GLN A 593 -15.42 -8.49 4.32
CA GLN A 593 -15.83 -9.64 5.11
C GLN A 593 -16.03 -9.24 6.57
N THR A 594 -17.15 -9.68 7.16
CA THR A 594 -17.41 -9.49 8.60
C THR A 594 -16.74 -10.59 9.41
N ILE A 595 -15.96 -10.21 10.43
CA ILE A 595 -15.50 -11.12 11.48
C ILE A 595 -15.83 -10.50 12.84
N ASP A 596 -16.55 -11.22 13.69
CA ASP A 596 -17.04 -10.73 15.00
C ASP A 596 -17.82 -9.40 14.94
N GLY A 597 -18.48 -9.11 13.82
CA GLY A 597 -19.21 -7.85 13.59
C GLY A 597 -18.34 -6.63 13.28
N ILE A 598 -17.03 -6.81 13.08
CA ILE A 598 -16.08 -5.80 12.58
C ILE A 598 -15.87 -6.03 11.08
N LEU A 599 -15.67 -4.95 10.33
CA LEU A 599 -15.46 -4.99 8.88
C LEU A 599 -13.97 -5.10 8.54
N TYR A 600 -13.63 -6.09 7.73
CA TYR A 600 -12.27 -6.32 7.23
C TYR A 600 -12.25 -6.49 5.71
N LYS A 601 -11.15 -6.08 5.08
CA LYS A 601 -10.81 -6.38 3.68
C LYS A 601 -9.69 -7.42 3.65
N LYS A 602 -9.68 -8.26 2.61
CA LYS A 602 -8.85 -9.48 2.60
C LYS A 602 -7.55 -9.29 1.79
N GLY A 603 -6.55 -8.72 2.43
CA GLY A 603 -5.23 -8.47 1.87
C GLY A 603 -4.38 -9.70 1.53
N ASN A 604 -3.26 -9.45 0.84
CA ASN A 604 -2.32 -10.49 0.40
C ASN A 604 -1.61 -11.23 1.56
N SER A 605 -1.38 -10.54 2.69
CA SER A 605 -0.59 -11.04 3.83
C SER A 605 -1.45 -11.54 5.00
N GLY A 606 -2.62 -10.93 5.20
CA GLY A 606 -3.54 -11.12 6.33
C GLY A 606 -4.86 -10.41 6.04
N TYR A 607 -5.51 -9.86 7.06
CA TYR A 607 -6.65 -8.94 6.89
C TYR A 607 -6.23 -7.49 7.09
N GLU A 608 -6.97 -6.62 6.43
CA GLU A 608 -6.94 -5.16 6.51
C GLU A 608 -8.17 -4.79 7.36
N LEU A 609 -8.00 -4.07 8.47
CA LEU A 609 -9.11 -3.65 9.33
C LEU A 609 -9.65 -2.32 8.78
N VAL A 610 -10.87 -2.35 8.25
CA VAL A 610 -11.49 -1.24 7.50
C VAL A 610 -12.41 -0.40 8.39
N THR A 611 -13.25 -1.05 9.19
CA THR A 611 -14.16 -0.31 10.09
C THR A 611 -14.47 -1.12 11.35
N TYR A 612 -14.07 -0.57 12.50
CA TYR A 612 -14.52 -0.98 13.81
C TYR A 612 -15.80 -0.23 14.19
N PRO A 613 -16.91 -0.92 14.54
CA PRO A 613 -18.15 -0.26 14.93
C PRO A 613 -17.96 0.65 16.16
N SER A 614 -18.06 1.96 15.97
CA SER A 614 -17.62 2.95 16.97
C SER A 614 -18.48 2.99 18.23
N GLY A 615 -19.73 2.47 18.18
CA GLY A 615 -20.59 2.28 19.35
C GLY A 615 -20.15 1.17 20.31
N ARG A 616 -19.12 0.36 19.97
CA ARG A 616 -18.55 -0.65 20.87
C ARG A 616 -17.77 -0.01 22.02
N ILE A 617 -18.01 -0.52 23.23
CA ILE A 617 -17.41 -0.04 24.48
C ILE A 617 -16.39 -1.02 25.06
N GLY A 618 -15.44 -0.50 25.85
CA GLY A 618 -14.50 -1.32 26.63
C GLY A 618 -13.14 -1.50 25.96
N GLU A 619 -12.50 -2.64 26.17
CA GLU A 619 -11.17 -2.92 25.61
C GLU A 619 -11.25 -3.66 24.28
N TYR A 620 -10.34 -3.36 23.36
CA TYR A 620 -10.18 -4.09 22.11
C TYR A 620 -8.73 -4.54 21.93
N GLU A 621 -8.54 -5.84 21.69
CA GLU A 621 -7.25 -6.40 21.29
C GLU A 621 -7.36 -6.82 19.82
N ILE A 622 -6.63 -6.14 18.94
CA ILE A 622 -6.70 -6.37 17.49
C ILE A 622 -6.20 -7.80 17.20
N PRO A 623 -6.92 -8.63 16.43
CA PRO A 623 -6.54 -10.03 16.25
C PRO A 623 -5.24 -10.26 15.46
N ASP A 624 -4.50 -11.32 15.83
CA ASP A 624 -3.30 -11.89 15.17
C ASP A 624 -3.39 -12.11 13.63
N TYR A 625 -4.58 -12.03 13.04
CA TYR A 625 -4.78 -12.16 11.59
C TYR A 625 -4.76 -10.81 10.85
N VAL A 626 -4.78 -9.68 11.56
CA VAL A 626 -4.71 -8.34 11.00
C VAL A 626 -3.25 -7.98 10.69
N THR A 627 -3.03 -7.41 9.51
CA THR A 627 -1.72 -6.95 9.00
C THR A 627 -1.69 -5.47 8.64
N LYS A 628 -2.82 -4.86 8.31
CA LYS A 628 -2.99 -3.41 8.06
C LYS A 628 -4.19 -2.87 8.84
N ILE A 629 -4.15 -1.60 9.20
CA ILE A 629 -5.27 -0.82 9.73
C ILE A 629 -5.46 0.38 8.80
N ASP A 630 -6.66 0.56 8.25
CA ASP A 630 -6.96 1.61 7.27
C ASP A 630 -7.20 3.00 7.92
N THR A 631 -7.31 4.02 7.06
CA THR A 631 -7.58 5.41 7.42
C THR A 631 -8.82 5.51 8.30
N LYS A 632 -8.70 6.16 9.47
CA LYS A 632 -9.79 6.30 10.46
C LYS A 632 -10.51 5.00 10.89
N ALA A 633 -9.98 3.80 10.60
CA ALA A 633 -10.69 2.52 10.77
C ALA A 633 -11.14 2.20 12.21
N ILE A 634 -10.54 2.83 13.22
CA ILE A 634 -10.92 2.74 14.64
C ILE A 634 -10.99 4.16 15.25
N SER A 635 -11.47 5.15 14.48
CA SER A 635 -11.69 6.53 14.96
C SER A 635 -13.04 6.69 15.67
N GLU A 636 -13.18 7.75 16.48
CA GLU A 636 -14.41 8.16 17.19
C GLU A 636 -15.09 7.06 18.05
N SER A 637 -14.35 6.01 18.39
CA SER A 637 -14.83 4.82 19.07
C SER A 637 -14.92 5.00 20.59
N GLN A 638 -15.81 4.25 21.21
CA GLN A 638 -16.06 4.30 22.66
C GLN A 638 -15.13 3.38 23.48
N ILE A 639 -14.03 2.89 22.88
CA ILE A 639 -13.04 2.03 23.53
C ILE A 639 -12.19 2.77 24.57
N THR A 640 -11.76 2.03 25.60
CA THR A 640 -10.93 2.52 26.72
C THR A 640 -9.49 2.03 26.67
N ARG A 641 -9.21 0.90 26.00
CA ARG A 641 -7.86 0.36 25.78
C ARG A 641 -7.77 -0.31 24.42
N ILE A 642 -6.64 -0.14 23.74
CA ILE A 642 -6.31 -0.79 22.48
C ILE A 642 -5.00 -1.59 22.60
N VAL A 643 -4.97 -2.79 22.00
CA VAL A 643 -3.73 -3.54 21.74
C VAL A 643 -3.56 -3.73 20.25
N ILE A 644 -2.41 -3.31 19.73
CA ILE A 644 -1.98 -3.50 18.35
C ILE A 644 -0.93 -4.62 18.33
N PRO A 645 -1.23 -5.83 17.81
CA PRO A 645 -0.34 -6.97 17.88
C PRO A 645 0.83 -6.84 16.90
N GLY A 646 1.91 -7.59 17.15
CA GLY A 646 3.12 -7.59 16.32
C GLY A 646 2.91 -8.13 14.89
N THR A 647 1.70 -8.59 14.57
CA THR A 647 1.27 -9.01 13.23
C THR A 647 0.94 -7.82 12.33
N VAL A 648 0.45 -6.70 12.89
CA VAL A 648 0.24 -5.43 12.17
C VAL A 648 1.58 -4.91 11.68
N LYS A 649 1.65 -4.56 10.40
CA LYS A 649 2.85 -4.06 9.69
C LYS A 649 2.70 -2.60 9.28
N GLU A 650 1.45 -2.20 9.06
CA GLU A 650 1.04 -0.99 8.36
C GLU A 650 -0.16 -0.41 9.11
N ILE A 651 -0.15 0.89 9.34
CA ILE A 651 -1.22 1.66 9.99
C ILE A 651 -1.28 2.96 9.19
N GLU A 652 -2.47 3.32 8.72
CA GLU A 652 -2.67 4.57 7.99
C GLU A 652 -2.88 5.77 8.93
N SER A 653 -2.84 6.97 8.36
CA SER A 653 -3.14 8.18 9.10
C SER A 653 -4.53 8.14 9.76
N ASP A 654 -4.67 8.87 10.86
CA ASP A 654 -5.92 9.02 11.61
C ASP A 654 -6.55 7.73 12.18
N SER A 655 -5.95 6.54 12.02
CA SER A 655 -6.55 5.23 12.33
C SER A 655 -7.23 5.13 13.71
N PHE A 656 -6.73 5.84 14.72
CA PHE A 656 -7.28 5.88 16.09
C PHE A 656 -7.60 7.31 16.57
N SER A 657 -7.80 8.26 15.65
CA SER A 657 -8.10 9.64 15.99
C SER A 657 -9.45 9.80 16.71
N HIS A 658 -9.61 10.85 17.50
CA HIS A 658 -10.86 11.24 18.17
C HIS A 658 -11.46 10.19 19.14
N ASN A 659 -10.67 9.21 19.59
CA ASN A 659 -11.07 8.24 20.60
C ASN A 659 -11.09 8.88 22.00
N TYR A 660 -12.07 9.75 22.28
CA TYR A 660 -12.14 10.56 23.51
C TYR A 660 -12.14 9.75 24.82
N LYS A 661 -12.43 8.45 24.79
CA LYS A 661 -12.45 7.54 25.95
C LYS A 661 -11.20 6.66 26.10
N LEU A 662 -10.31 6.65 25.11
CA LEU A 662 -9.12 5.79 25.09
C LEU A 662 -8.09 6.24 26.12
N LYS A 663 -7.72 5.35 27.05
CA LYS A 663 -6.77 5.60 28.16
C LYS A 663 -5.42 4.94 27.98
N THR A 664 -5.38 3.80 27.28
CA THR A 664 -4.17 2.98 27.16
C THR A 664 -4.00 2.43 25.76
N VAL A 665 -2.85 2.73 25.15
CA VAL A 665 -2.40 2.20 23.87
C VAL A 665 -1.22 1.26 24.12
N VAL A 666 -1.35 -0.01 23.73
CA VAL A 666 -0.25 -0.98 23.74
C VAL A 666 0.09 -1.36 22.31
N ILE A 667 1.28 -0.96 21.83
CA ILE A 667 1.78 -1.35 20.52
C ILE A 667 2.84 -2.45 20.72
N GLU A 668 2.61 -3.63 20.14
CA GLU A 668 3.62 -4.70 20.11
C GLU A 668 4.65 -4.48 18.99
N LYS A 669 5.80 -5.15 19.10
CA LYS A 669 6.88 -5.09 18.09
C LYS A 669 6.43 -5.67 16.75
N GLY A 670 5.91 -4.82 15.87
CA GLY A 670 5.43 -5.17 14.53
C GLY A 670 5.61 -4.09 13.46
N ILE A 671 5.49 -2.82 13.83
CA ILE A 671 5.51 -1.64 12.94
C ILE A 671 6.83 -0.85 13.05
N THR A 672 7.13 -0.04 12.03
CA THR A 672 8.28 0.90 12.02
C THR A 672 7.86 2.37 12.17
N THR A 673 6.60 2.69 11.90
CA THR A 673 6.09 4.07 11.85
C THR A 673 4.82 4.19 12.65
N ILE A 674 4.66 5.27 13.41
CA ILE A 674 3.36 5.76 13.87
C ILE A 674 2.98 6.92 12.91
N PRO A 675 1.89 6.81 12.14
CA PRO A 675 1.55 7.75 11.04
C PRO A 675 1.02 9.10 11.54
N GLU A 676 0.64 9.97 10.62
CA GLU A 676 0.07 11.29 10.94
C GLU A 676 -1.28 11.15 11.67
N TRP A 677 -1.56 12.06 12.61
CA TRP A 677 -2.82 12.12 13.40
C TRP A 677 -3.25 10.82 14.11
N CYS A 678 -2.37 9.80 14.18
CA CYS A 678 -2.74 8.42 14.48
C CYS A 678 -3.59 8.24 15.75
N PHE A 679 -3.22 8.93 16.84
CA PHE A 679 -3.95 9.00 18.11
C PHE A 679 -4.31 10.46 18.47
N ALA A 680 -4.49 11.32 17.47
CA ALA A 680 -4.91 12.70 17.69
C ALA A 680 -6.27 12.79 18.41
N MET A 681 -6.50 13.86 19.17
CA MET A 681 -7.74 14.11 19.92
C MET A 681 -8.14 13.00 20.92
N CYS A 682 -7.21 12.10 21.28
CA CYS A 682 -7.41 11.08 22.31
C CYS A 682 -7.27 11.70 23.71
N LYS A 683 -8.15 12.62 24.07
CA LYS A 683 -8.04 13.49 25.27
C LYS A 683 -7.90 12.72 26.59
N SER A 684 -8.46 11.50 26.68
CA SER A 684 -8.33 10.61 27.86
C SER A 684 -7.05 9.76 27.90
N LEU A 685 -6.13 9.88 26.93
CA LEU A 685 -4.99 8.99 26.79
C LEU A 685 -3.96 9.17 27.92
N GLU A 686 -4.04 8.34 28.94
CA GLU A 686 -3.12 8.37 30.09
C GLU A 686 -1.76 7.73 29.77
N SER A 687 -1.70 6.81 28.81
CA SER A 687 -0.53 5.94 28.60
C SER A 687 -0.40 5.36 27.18
N VAL A 688 0.81 5.42 26.60
CA VAL A 688 1.17 4.72 25.36
C VAL A 688 2.47 3.93 25.53
N THR A 689 2.47 2.67 25.07
CA THR A 689 3.66 1.81 25.00
C THR A 689 4.17 1.75 23.57
N ILE A 690 5.33 2.38 23.30
CA ILE A 690 5.99 2.40 21.99
C ILE A 690 7.13 1.36 21.98
N PRO A 691 7.10 0.34 21.10
CA PRO A 691 8.03 -0.79 21.15
C PRO A 691 9.33 -0.54 20.37
N GLU A 692 10.42 -1.13 20.87
CA GLU A 692 11.69 -1.23 20.14
C GLU A 692 11.47 -1.79 18.73
N GLY A 693 11.77 -1.01 17.70
CA GLY A 693 11.41 -1.26 16.30
C GLY A 693 10.72 -0.08 15.61
N VAL A 694 10.04 0.79 16.36
CA VAL A 694 9.53 2.07 15.83
C VAL A 694 10.69 3.02 15.57
N GLU A 695 10.75 3.57 14.37
CA GLU A 695 11.79 4.49 13.89
C GLU A 695 11.28 5.92 13.71
N THR A 696 10.00 6.09 13.34
CA THR A 696 9.39 7.38 13.00
C THR A 696 8.05 7.58 13.72
N ILE A 697 7.82 8.80 14.22
CA ILE A 697 6.52 9.28 14.71
C ILE A 697 6.09 10.48 13.85
N GLY A 698 4.93 10.38 13.21
CA GLY A 698 4.37 11.36 12.28
C GLY A 698 3.86 12.63 12.95
N LYS A 699 3.58 13.65 12.14
CA LYS A 699 3.06 14.96 12.56
C LYS A 699 1.74 14.74 13.33
N TYR A 700 1.50 15.52 14.38
CA TYR A 700 0.26 15.45 15.16
C TYR A 700 -0.14 14.08 15.74
N ALA A 701 0.75 13.06 15.74
CA ALA A 701 0.40 11.68 16.07
C ALA A 701 -0.25 11.47 17.46
N PHE A 702 0.04 12.35 18.42
CA PHE A 702 -0.56 12.42 19.76
C PHE A 702 -0.92 13.88 20.13
N ILE A 703 -1.37 14.70 19.17
CA ILE A 703 -1.91 16.04 19.45
C ILE A 703 -3.25 15.91 20.21
N ASP A 704 -3.51 16.84 21.12
CA ASP A 704 -4.71 16.85 21.98
C ASP A 704 -4.91 15.54 22.77
N ALA A 705 -3.80 14.88 23.11
CA ALA A 705 -3.74 13.77 24.06
C ALA A 705 -3.62 14.33 25.50
N ASP A 706 -4.61 15.12 25.93
CA ASP A 706 -4.55 16.00 27.10
C ASP A 706 -4.19 15.31 28.44
N SER A 707 -4.46 14.01 28.56
CA SER A 707 -4.11 13.19 29.73
C SER A 707 -2.68 12.61 29.72
N LEU A 708 -1.94 12.70 28.61
CA LEU A 708 -0.67 12.01 28.40
C LEU A 708 0.51 12.79 28.98
N LYS A 709 0.86 12.53 30.24
CA LYS A 709 1.87 13.32 30.97
C LYS A 709 3.32 13.02 30.55
N SER A 710 3.58 11.80 30.09
CA SER A 710 4.91 11.36 29.66
C SER A 710 4.86 10.25 28.63
N VAL A 711 5.90 10.16 27.81
CA VAL A 711 6.07 9.10 26.80
C VAL A 711 7.48 8.53 26.88
N THR A 712 7.61 7.20 26.79
CA THR A 712 8.91 6.53 26.68
C THR A 712 9.17 6.18 25.21
N LEU A 713 10.19 6.79 24.62
CA LEU A 713 10.64 6.52 23.25
C LEU A 713 11.73 5.44 23.27
N PRO A 714 11.56 4.32 22.52
CA PRO A 714 12.58 3.29 22.38
C PRO A 714 13.83 3.80 21.66
N SER A 715 14.94 3.08 21.81
CA SER A 715 16.24 3.46 21.25
C SER A 715 16.30 3.48 19.72
N THR A 716 15.33 2.87 19.05
CA THR A 716 15.16 2.91 17.59
C THR A 716 14.54 4.20 17.03
N VAL A 717 13.94 5.09 17.84
CA VAL A 717 13.22 6.29 17.31
C VAL A 717 14.21 7.33 16.79
N LYS A 718 14.36 7.36 15.46
CA LYS A 718 15.20 8.28 14.68
C LYS A 718 14.52 9.64 14.50
N SER A 719 13.22 9.65 14.20
CA SER A 719 12.46 10.85 13.87
C SER A 719 11.18 10.97 14.68
N VAL A 720 10.88 12.20 15.10
CA VAL A 720 9.61 12.64 15.68
C VAL A 720 9.31 13.98 15.03
N ALA A 721 8.18 14.08 14.33
CA ALA A 721 7.82 15.27 13.58
C ALA A 721 7.30 16.41 14.48
N ASP A 722 7.15 17.60 13.89
CA ASP A 722 6.61 18.75 14.61
C ASP A 722 5.19 18.47 15.12
N SER A 723 4.91 18.97 16.33
CA SER A 723 3.63 18.81 17.02
C SER A 723 3.15 17.36 17.19
N SER A 724 4.02 16.34 17.09
CA SER A 724 3.65 14.94 17.38
C SER A 724 3.11 14.71 18.80
N PHE A 725 3.36 15.63 19.73
CA PHE A 725 2.96 15.57 21.14
C PHE A 725 2.57 16.96 21.63
N ASN A 726 1.66 17.04 22.61
CA ASN A 726 1.29 18.31 23.25
C ASN A 726 2.51 19.02 23.89
N PRO A 727 2.54 20.37 23.91
CA PRO A 727 3.52 21.14 24.68
C PRO A 727 3.53 20.72 26.16
N GLY A 728 4.72 20.48 26.70
CA GLY A 728 4.92 20.09 28.11
C GLY A 728 4.91 18.58 28.41
N ILE A 729 4.67 17.70 27.42
CA ILE A 729 4.81 16.25 27.62
C ILE A 729 6.26 15.87 27.94
N THR A 730 6.46 15.08 29.01
CA THR A 730 7.80 14.61 29.41
C THR A 730 8.25 13.44 28.53
N ILE A 731 9.18 13.69 27.60
CA ILE A 731 9.77 12.68 26.72
C ILE A 731 10.96 11.99 27.39
N ILE A 732 10.87 10.68 27.60
CA ILE A 732 11.92 9.83 28.16
C ILE A 732 12.51 8.98 27.04
N ARG A 733 13.79 9.13 26.69
CA ARG A 733 14.46 8.29 25.68
C ARG A 733 15.23 7.14 26.35
N THR A 734 15.00 5.91 25.91
CA THR A 734 15.80 4.76 26.39
C THR A 734 17.13 4.68 25.64
N THR A 735 18.24 4.44 26.35
CA THR A 735 19.54 4.16 25.73
C THR A 735 19.60 2.73 25.18
N PRO A 736 20.34 2.47 24.08
CA PRO A 736 20.59 1.10 23.62
C PRO A 736 21.27 0.28 24.72
N LYS A 737 20.64 -0.82 25.16
CA LYS A 737 21.26 -1.72 26.14
C LYS A 737 22.53 -2.33 25.54
N PRO A 738 23.71 -2.23 26.19
CA PRO A 738 24.96 -2.73 25.64
C PRO A 738 24.88 -4.22 25.26
N THR A 739 24.94 -4.51 23.96
CA THR A 739 24.95 -5.87 23.43
C THR A 739 26.26 -6.53 23.83
N ALA A 740 26.21 -7.48 24.75
CA ALA A 740 27.41 -8.14 25.28
C ALA A 740 28.22 -8.80 24.16
N THR A 741 29.41 -8.27 23.88
CA THR A 741 30.30 -8.71 22.80
C THR A 741 30.63 -10.20 22.97
N PRO A 742 30.40 -11.05 21.94
CA PRO A 742 30.78 -12.46 22.02
C PRO A 742 32.28 -12.62 22.28
N LYS A 743 32.64 -13.20 23.41
CA LYS A 743 34.04 -13.42 23.80
C LYS A 743 34.76 -14.26 22.71
N PRO A 744 35.93 -13.82 22.20
CA PRO A 744 36.68 -14.60 21.22
C PRO A 744 36.95 -16.02 21.72
N THR A 745 36.53 -17.01 20.95
CA THR A 745 36.75 -18.43 21.28
C THR A 745 38.08 -18.86 20.66
N ALA A 746 39.00 -19.36 21.48
CA ALA A 746 40.39 -19.57 21.08
C ALA A 746 40.56 -20.65 20.00
N THR A 747 41.46 -20.38 19.04
CA THR A 747 41.84 -21.31 17.97
C THR A 747 42.63 -22.50 18.53
N PRO A 748 42.30 -23.76 18.18
CA PRO A 748 43.12 -24.91 18.55
C PRO A 748 44.48 -24.90 17.82
N LYS A 749 45.57 -25.03 18.58
CA LYS A 749 46.93 -25.25 18.04
C LYS A 749 47.11 -26.73 17.63
N PRO A 750 47.76 -27.04 16.50
CA PRO A 750 47.97 -28.44 16.07
C PRO A 750 49.09 -29.14 16.86
N THR A 751 48.99 -30.48 16.94
CA THR A 751 50.07 -31.38 17.41
C THR A 751 50.01 -32.70 16.62
N ALA A 752 51.14 -33.43 16.54
CA ALA A 752 51.42 -34.37 15.45
C ALA A 752 51.08 -35.86 15.71
N THR A 753 51.12 -36.63 14.61
CA THR A 753 50.88 -38.08 14.47
C THR A 753 51.99 -38.94 15.10
N PRO A 754 51.70 -40.23 15.38
CA PRO A 754 52.52 -41.30 14.79
C PRO A 754 51.74 -42.50 14.19
N LYS A 755 52.46 -43.26 13.36
CA LYS A 755 52.16 -44.58 12.74
C LYS A 755 52.56 -45.72 13.76
N PRO A 756 52.50 -47.06 13.48
CA PRO A 756 51.96 -47.80 12.32
C PRO A 756 51.23 -49.17 12.58
N THR A 757 50.71 -49.76 11.49
CA THR A 757 50.66 -51.22 11.13
C THR A 757 49.72 -52.28 11.76
N ALA A 758 49.38 -53.24 10.86
CA ALA A 758 49.10 -54.68 11.06
C ALA A 758 47.65 -55.17 11.29
N THR A 759 47.43 -56.45 10.93
CA THR A 759 46.14 -57.10 10.61
C THR A 759 45.97 -58.42 11.38
N PRO A 760 44.74 -58.97 11.47
CA PRO A 760 44.55 -60.43 11.48
C PRO A 760 43.77 -60.99 10.28
N LYS A 761 43.84 -62.32 10.08
CA LYS A 761 43.30 -63.10 8.93
C LYS A 761 41.90 -63.74 9.18
N PRO A 762 41.28 -64.38 8.16
CA PRO A 762 39.86 -64.79 8.17
C PRO A 762 39.60 -66.32 8.07
N THR A 763 38.30 -66.68 8.06
CA THR A 763 37.72 -67.95 7.54
C THR A 763 36.32 -67.66 6.94
N GLY A 764 35.82 -68.30 5.86
CA GLY A 764 36.50 -69.10 4.82
C GLY A 764 35.53 -69.78 3.82
N THR A 765 35.73 -69.55 2.50
CA THR A 765 35.30 -70.40 1.33
C THR A 765 33.78 -70.67 1.08
N PRO A 766 33.34 -71.21 -0.09
CA PRO A 766 34.09 -71.74 -1.25
C PRO A 766 33.82 -71.12 -2.66
N LYS A 767 34.54 -71.65 -3.65
CA LYS A 767 34.50 -71.44 -5.13
C LYS A 767 33.29 -72.21 -5.77
N PRO A 768 32.99 -72.18 -7.10
CA PRO A 768 33.86 -72.21 -8.30
C PRO A 768 33.77 -70.88 -9.12
N THR A 769 34.06 -70.68 -10.43
CA THR A 769 34.31 -71.58 -11.59
C THR A 769 35.41 -71.07 -12.55
N ALA A 770 35.10 -70.69 -13.81
CA ALA A 770 36.01 -70.69 -14.97
C ALA A 770 35.77 -69.62 -16.08
N THR A 771 36.90 -69.24 -16.69
CA THR A 771 37.33 -68.69 -18.02
C THR A 771 36.56 -69.08 -19.31
N PRO A 772 36.90 -68.57 -20.55
CA PRO A 772 38.02 -67.69 -21.03
C PRO A 772 37.62 -66.49 -21.97
N LYS A 773 38.59 -65.94 -22.75
CA LYS A 773 38.54 -64.79 -23.71
C LYS A 773 39.09 -65.20 -25.12
N PRO A 774 38.56 -64.73 -26.28
CA PRO A 774 39.35 -63.94 -27.27
C PRO A 774 38.55 -62.81 -28.03
N THR A 775 38.75 -62.59 -29.35
CA THR A 775 38.86 -61.23 -29.98
C THR A 775 38.30 -61.00 -31.42
N ASP A 776 38.06 -59.71 -31.74
CA ASP A 776 38.22 -58.91 -33.02
C ASP A 776 37.37 -59.03 -34.33
N THR A 777 36.97 -57.84 -34.86
CA THR A 777 36.67 -57.42 -36.28
C THR A 777 35.44 -57.99 -37.05
N PRO A 778 34.97 -57.44 -38.22
CA PRO A 778 35.46 -56.32 -39.08
C PRO A 778 34.38 -55.23 -39.50
N LYS A 779 34.58 -54.55 -40.65
CA LYS A 779 33.83 -53.40 -41.27
C LYS A 779 32.79 -53.88 -42.37
N PRO A 780 32.11 -53.09 -43.28
CA PRO A 780 32.55 -51.86 -44.01
C PRO A 780 31.64 -50.59 -44.14
N THR A 781 30.64 -50.57 -45.04
CA THR A 781 29.98 -49.41 -45.74
C THR A 781 28.49 -49.73 -46.05
N ASP A 782 27.51 -48.82 -46.20
CA ASP A 782 27.32 -47.77 -47.24
C ASP A 782 26.26 -46.69 -46.86
N THR A 783 25.93 -45.74 -47.76
CA THR A 783 24.89 -44.68 -47.58
C THR A 783 24.09 -44.47 -48.89
N PRO A 784 22.78 -44.09 -48.86
CA PRO A 784 22.43 -42.67 -48.96
C PRO A 784 21.17 -42.22 -48.16
N ASN A 785 20.80 -40.95 -48.34
CA ASN A 785 19.74 -40.12 -47.71
C ASN A 785 18.28 -40.55 -48.09
N PRO A 786 17.18 -40.02 -47.47
CA PRO A 786 17.00 -38.60 -47.10
C PRO A 786 16.26 -38.22 -45.78
N ILE A 787 16.26 -36.90 -45.59
CA ILE A 787 15.79 -36.01 -44.52
C ILE A 787 14.38 -36.30 -43.95
N GLY A 788 14.23 -36.14 -42.63
CA GLY A 788 12.98 -35.81 -41.94
C GLY A 788 13.25 -35.04 -40.63
N PRO A 789 12.57 -33.92 -40.32
CA PRO A 789 12.93 -33.07 -39.19
C PRO A 789 12.22 -33.43 -37.88
N THR A 790 12.92 -33.41 -36.73
CA THR A 790 12.38 -32.84 -35.47
C THR A 790 13.40 -32.74 -34.32
N LYS A 791 13.13 -31.76 -33.42
CA LYS A 791 13.60 -31.60 -32.03
C LYS A 791 15.09 -31.33 -31.76
N ALA A 792 15.37 -30.05 -31.55
CA ALA A 792 16.50 -29.56 -30.76
C ALA A 792 16.45 -30.08 -29.28
N PRO A 793 17.60 -30.14 -28.57
CA PRO A 793 17.69 -30.69 -27.22
C PRO A 793 17.02 -29.83 -26.14
N GLU A 794 16.44 -30.48 -25.13
CA GLU A 794 15.71 -29.85 -24.02
C GLU A 794 16.66 -29.04 -23.09
N PRO A 795 16.33 -27.78 -22.74
CA PRO A 795 17.23 -26.91 -21.96
C PRO A 795 17.42 -27.40 -20.52
N THR A 796 18.67 -27.42 -20.06
CA THR A 796 19.04 -28.02 -18.76
C THR A 796 18.53 -27.18 -17.58
N GLN A 797 17.46 -27.66 -16.93
CA GLN A 797 16.78 -26.94 -15.84
C GLN A 797 17.68 -26.66 -14.61
N ALA A 798 17.64 -25.40 -14.14
CA ALA A 798 18.40 -24.92 -12.99
C ALA A 798 18.13 -25.71 -11.68
N PRO A 799 19.13 -25.84 -10.77
CA PRO A 799 19.03 -26.74 -9.61
C PRO A 799 17.98 -26.31 -8.58
N VAL A 800 16.88 -27.08 -8.51
CA VAL A 800 15.72 -26.82 -7.64
C VAL A 800 16.12 -26.69 -6.15
N LYS A 801 15.96 -25.47 -5.63
CA LYS A 801 16.22 -25.08 -4.23
C LYS A 801 15.32 -25.90 -3.27
N LYS A 802 15.94 -26.77 -2.46
CA LYS A 802 15.22 -27.66 -1.50
C LYS A 802 14.46 -26.83 -0.46
N PRO A 803 13.25 -27.25 -0.04
CA PRO A 803 12.44 -26.51 0.93
C PRO A 803 13.06 -26.51 2.33
N LYS A 804 12.72 -25.50 3.16
CA LYS A 804 13.14 -25.43 4.57
C LYS A 804 12.46 -26.54 5.40
N ASN A 805 13.19 -27.10 6.37
CA ASN A 805 12.65 -28.12 7.29
C ASN A 805 11.51 -27.53 8.16
N THR A 806 10.53 -28.34 8.53
CA THR A 806 9.55 -27.96 9.57
C THR A 806 10.06 -28.28 10.98
N THR A 807 9.90 -27.34 11.91
CA THR A 807 10.40 -27.37 13.29
C THR A 807 9.34 -27.76 14.33
N SER A 808 8.07 -27.84 13.93
CA SER A 808 6.91 -27.71 14.81
C SER A 808 6.23 -29.02 15.25
N LEU A 809 6.96 -30.14 15.24
CA LEU A 809 6.42 -31.50 15.42
C LEU A 809 5.78 -31.76 16.80
N LYS A 810 4.44 -31.76 16.85
CA LYS A 810 3.60 -32.17 18.00
C LYS A 810 3.09 -33.61 17.80
N THR A 811 2.81 -34.30 18.92
CA THR A 811 2.46 -35.73 18.93
C THR A 811 1.58 -36.05 20.13
N LYS A 812 0.47 -36.77 19.93
CA LYS A 812 -0.49 -37.15 20.99
C LYS A 812 -0.93 -38.62 20.83
N SER A 813 -0.86 -39.42 21.89
CA SER A 813 -1.51 -40.75 21.96
C SER A 813 -2.62 -40.70 23.01
N ARG A 814 -3.86 -40.47 22.54
CA ARG A 814 -5.06 -40.32 23.41
C ARG A 814 -5.91 -41.60 23.48
N ARG A 815 -6.03 -42.37 22.39
CA ARG A 815 -6.81 -43.63 22.32
C ARG A 815 -5.84 -44.83 22.23
N LYS A 816 -6.25 -46.02 22.71
CA LYS A 816 -5.45 -47.25 22.64
C LYS A 816 -5.02 -47.54 21.19
N LYS A 817 -3.78 -47.98 20.98
CA LYS A 817 -3.18 -48.36 19.68
C LYS A 817 -3.13 -47.23 18.63
N THR A 818 -3.28 -45.95 19.02
CA THR A 818 -3.21 -44.80 18.08
C THR A 818 -2.14 -43.77 18.42
N LEU A 819 -1.68 -43.07 17.39
CA LEU A 819 -0.76 -41.94 17.48
C LEU A 819 -1.14 -40.85 16.49
N VAL A 820 -1.55 -39.68 17.00
CA VAL A 820 -1.73 -38.46 16.21
C VAL A 820 -0.40 -37.71 16.15
N VAL A 821 -0.01 -37.27 14.96
CA VAL A 821 1.21 -36.50 14.69
C VAL A 821 0.80 -35.23 13.96
N SER A 822 1.11 -34.06 14.50
CA SER A 822 0.67 -32.76 13.96
C SER A 822 1.79 -31.72 13.90
N TRP A 823 1.63 -30.70 13.06
CA TRP A 823 2.65 -29.68 12.77
C TRP A 823 1.98 -28.34 12.38
N LYS A 824 2.70 -27.22 12.52
CA LYS A 824 2.30 -25.96 11.88
C LYS A 824 2.47 -26.11 10.36
N PRO A 825 1.48 -25.74 9.53
CA PRO A 825 1.59 -25.78 8.07
C PRO A 825 2.58 -24.72 7.56
N SER A 826 2.99 -24.85 6.29
CA SER A 826 3.92 -23.93 5.63
C SER A 826 3.40 -23.53 4.24
N LYS A 827 3.26 -22.22 3.97
CA LYS A 827 2.72 -21.70 2.70
C LYS A 827 3.61 -22.05 1.48
N SER A 828 4.90 -22.36 1.67
CA SER A 828 5.92 -22.50 0.61
C SER A 828 6.30 -23.93 0.20
N VAL A 829 5.51 -24.94 0.59
CA VAL A 829 5.78 -26.36 0.30
C VAL A 829 4.62 -27.02 -0.45
N SER A 830 4.88 -28.11 -1.18
CA SER A 830 3.84 -28.90 -1.86
C SER A 830 3.25 -29.99 -0.94
N GLY A 831 3.97 -30.37 0.12
CA GLY A 831 3.47 -31.27 1.15
C GLY A 831 4.53 -31.69 2.16
N TYR A 832 4.19 -32.74 2.92
CA TYR A 832 4.96 -33.27 4.04
C TYR A 832 5.15 -34.78 3.90
N GLN A 833 6.22 -35.30 4.50
CA GLN A 833 6.46 -36.72 4.66
C GLN A 833 6.75 -37.01 6.14
N VAL A 834 5.95 -37.86 6.75
CA VAL A 834 6.07 -38.30 8.15
C VAL A 834 6.58 -39.74 8.17
N GLN A 835 7.47 -40.05 9.11
CA GLN A 835 7.99 -41.39 9.35
C GLN A 835 7.86 -41.79 10.81
N TYR A 836 7.57 -43.07 11.06
CA TYR A 836 7.68 -43.68 12.39
C TYR A 836 8.45 -45.01 12.35
N SER A 837 9.17 -45.33 13.43
CA SER A 837 9.81 -46.63 13.66
C SER A 837 9.76 -47.01 15.14
N LEU A 838 9.94 -48.30 15.45
CA LEU A 838 10.19 -48.79 16.82
C LEU A 838 11.66 -48.62 17.24
N LYS A 839 12.58 -48.30 16.30
CA LYS A 839 14.02 -48.15 16.56
C LYS A 839 14.45 -46.67 16.53
N LYS A 840 15.21 -46.22 17.54
CA LYS A 840 15.68 -44.81 17.69
C LYS A 840 16.44 -44.28 16.47
N ASN A 841 17.18 -45.15 15.78
CA ASN A 841 17.94 -44.85 14.56
C ASN A 841 17.09 -44.86 13.27
N MET A 842 15.77 -44.98 13.36
CA MET A 842 14.83 -45.01 12.24
C MET A 842 15.11 -46.10 11.18
N LYS A 843 15.83 -47.20 11.51
CA LYS A 843 15.94 -48.36 10.60
C LYS A 843 14.54 -48.92 10.28
N LYS A 844 14.32 -49.29 9.01
CA LYS A 844 13.04 -49.75 8.40
C LYS A 844 11.79 -48.98 8.91
N PRO A 845 11.66 -47.68 8.61
CA PRO A 845 10.56 -46.85 9.09
C PRO A 845 9.32 -46.96 8.20
N LYS A 846 8.12 -46.96 8.79
CA LYS A 846 6.88 -46.76 8.03
C LYS A 846 6.75 -45.27 7.67
N THR A 847 6.32 -44.99 6.44
CA THR A 847 6.34 -43.66 5.83
C THR A 847 4.95 -43.31 5.29
N THR A 848 4.52 -42.06 5.43
CA THR A 848 3.26 -41.54 4.87
C THR A 848 3.48 -40.09 4.40
N THR A 849 2.86 -39.70 3.28
CA THR A 849 2.90 -38.32 2.76
C THR A 849 1.55 -37.64 2.90
N ALA A 850 1.55 -36.32 3.09
CA ALA A 850 0.34 -35.50 3.14
C ALA A 850 0.52 -34.22 2.30
N GLY A 851 -0.57 -33.71 1.72
CA GLY A 851 -0.55 -32.52 0.86
C GLY A 851 -0.37 -31.20 1.62
N LYS A 852 -0.16 -30.11 0.87
CA LYS A 852 0.13 -28.74 1.37
C LYS A 852 -0.77 -28.27 2.54
N LYS A 853 -2.08 -28.49 2.45
CA LYS A 853 -3.09 -28.07 3.45
C LYS A 853 -3.11 -28.94 4.73
N ALA A 854 -2.46 -30.10 4.76
CA ALA A 854 -2.54 -31.02 5.89
C ALA A 854 -1.72 -30.54 7.10
N THR A 855 -2.34 -30.63 8.28
CA THR A 855 -1.76 -30.22 9.58
C THR A 855 -1.51 -31.41 10.52
N GLU A 856 -2.13 -32.57 10.28
CA GLU A 856 -1.87 -33.80 11.03
C GLU A 856 -2.07 -35.11 10.25
N ILE A 857 -1.54 -36.21 10.79
CA ILE A 857 -1.81 -37.60 10.42
C ILE A 857 -2.12 -38.40 11.69
N THR A 858 -3.15 -39.24 11.65
CA THR A 858 -3.44 -40.24 12.68
C THR A 858 -3.01 -41.64 12.22
N PHE A 859 -2.00 -42.21 12.90
CA PHE A 859 -1.63 -43.61 12.76
C PHE A 859 -2.49 -44.49 13.67
N LYS A 860 -3.13 -45.51 13.07
CA LYS A 860 -3.95 -46.53 13.76
C LYS A 860 -3.20 -47.87 13.83
N ASN A 861 -3.75 -48.84 14.56
CA ASN A 861 -3.28 -50.23 14.64
C ASN A 861 -1.80 -50.39 15.07
N LEU A 862 -1.33 -49.52 15.97
CA LEU A 862 0.01 -49.59 16.55
C LEU A 862 0.07 -50.56 17.75
N ARG A 863 1.27 -50.99 18.14
CA ARG A 863 1.47 -51.83 19.33
C ARG A 863 1.38 -50.94 20.58
N SER A 864 0.39 -51.21 21.44
CA SER A 864 0.18 -50.53 22.72
C SER A 864 1.37 -50.69 23.67
N ASN A 865 1.52 -49.74 24.60
CA ASN A 865 2.60 -49.67 25.60
C ASN A 865 4.05 -49.66 25.02
N LYS A 866 4.25 -49.50 23.70
CA LYS A 866 5.57 -49.44 23.05
C LYS A 866 6.01 -48.00 22.73
N ASN A 867 7.33 -47.80 22.70
CA ASN A 867 7.95 -46.54 22.29
C ASN A 867 8.10 -46.49 20.76
N TYR A 868 7.56 -45.45 20.15
CA TYR A 868 7.73 -45.11 18.74
C TYR A 868 8.60 -43.86 18.61
N TYR A 869 9.34 -43.79 17.50
CA TYR A 869 10.25 -42.70 17.15
C TYR A 869 9.76 -42.09 15.84
N ILE A 870 9.50 -40.78 15.85
CA ILE A 870 8.79 -40.06 14.78
C ILE A 870 9.63 -38.89 14.27
N ARG A 871 9.61 -38.67 12.96
CA ARG A 871 10.20 -37.49 12.30
C ARG A 871 9.37 -37.05 11.11
N ILE A 872 9.49 -35.78 10.74
CA ILE A 872 8.80 -35.16 9.60
C ILE A 872 9.80 -34.42 8.71
N ARG A 873 9.50 -34.30 7.43
CA ARG A 873 10.16 -33.37 6.49
C ARG A 873 9.15 -32.78 5.50
N THR A 874 9.52 -31.69 4.85
CA THR A 874 8.72 -31.05 3.80
C THR A 874 9.18 -31.52 2.41
N TYR A 875 8.36 -31.32 1.38
CA TYR A 875 8.76 -31.46 -0.01
C TYR A 875 8.14 -30.37 -0.90
N LYS A 876 8.84 -30.00 -1.97
CA LYS A 876 8.30 -29.25 -3.11
C LYS A 876 8.24 -30.19 -4.31
N THR A 877 7.15 -30.14 -5.07
CA THR A 877 7.05 -30.81 -6.37
C THR A 877 7.45 -29.82 -7.45
N VAL A 878 8.32 -30.23 -8.38
CA VAL A 878 8.67 -29.50 -9.61
C VAL A 878 8.75 -30.55 -10.71
N ASN A 879 8.06 -30.32 -11.84
CA ASN A 879 7.94 -31.23 -12.99
C ASN A 879 7.72 -32.70 -12.55
N GLY A 880 6.65 -32.93 -11.77
CA GLY A 880 6.30 -34.23 -11.16
C GLY A 880 7.21 -34.73 -10.04
N LYS A 881 8.48 -34.32 -10.01
CA LYS A 881 9.53 -34.82 -9.12
C LYS A 881 9.50 -34.15 -7.74
N ARG A 882 9.62 -34.93 -6.66
CA ARG A 882 9.53 -34.44 -5.27
C ARG A 882 10.91 -34.17 -4.66
N TYR A 883 11.20 -32.90 -4.38
CA TYR A 883 12.43 -32.41 -3.75
C TYR A 883 12.21 -32.23 -2.26
N TYR A 884 12.85 -33.08 -1.45
CA TYR A 884 12.64 -33.15 0.00
C TYR A 884 13.63 -32.28 0.79
N SER A 885 13.17 -31.75 1.93
CA SER A 885 14.02 -31.12 2.94
C SER A 885 14.79 -32.17 3.78
N GLY A 886 15.62 -31.69 4.70
CA GLY A 886 16.16 -32.50 5.78
C GLY A 886 15.06 -32.96 6.75
N TRP A 887 15.36 -34.00 7.53
CA TRP A 887 14.46 -34.52 8.57
C TRP A 887 14.47 -33.64 9.83
N SER A 888 13.32 -33.53 10.48
CA SER A 888 13.22 -33.00 11.85
C SER A 888 14.05 -33.84 12.84
N LYS A 889 14.37 -33.25 14.00
CA LYS A 889 14.81 -34.04 15.18
C LYS A 889 13.80 -35.16 15.45
N VAL A 890 14.30 -36.34 15.83
CA VAL A 890 13.47 -37.54 16.06
C VAL A 890 12.82 -37.46 17.45
N LYS A 891 11.50 -37.53 17.49
CA LYS A 891 10.69 -37.43 18.72
C LYS A 891 10.27 -38.82 19.20
N LYS A 892 10.59 -39.17 20.45
CA LYS A 892 10.15 -40.40 21.12
C LYS A 892 8.75 -40.20 21.70
N VAL A 893 7.85 -41.14 21.46
CA VAL A 893 6.47 -41.12 21.99
C VAL A 893 6.07 -42.52 22.43
N LYS A 894 5.53 -42.66 23.64
CA LYS A 894 4.92 -43.91 24.12
C LYS A 894 3.47 -43.96 23.65
N VAL A 895 3.10 -45.01 22.92
CA VAL A 895 1.71 -45.24 22.49
C VAL A 895 0.94 -45.94 23.60
N LYS A 896 -0.29 -45.48 23.89
CA LYS A 896 -1.19 -46.11 24.86
C LYS A 896 -1.70 -47.44 24.31
#